data_AF-A0A1I6HAT7-F1
#
_entry.id   AF-A0A1I6HAT7-F1
#
_cell.length_a   1.000
_cell.length_b   1.000
_cell.length_c   1.000
_cell.angle_alpha   90.00
_cell.angle_beta   90.00
_cell.angle_gamma   90.00
#
_symmetry.space_group_name_H-M   'P 1'
#
loop_
_entity.id
_entity.type
_entity.pdbx_description
1 polymer ?
#
loop_
_entity_poly.entity_id
_entity_poly.type
_entity_poly.pdbx_seq_one_letter_code
_entity_poly.pdbx_strand_id
1 'polypeptide(L)'
;MGHGTRVGFVCRGAPSDEQRAALAWLEAQSFETVRVSPAEVGAATDGCDVLWWHRDAPLGDDVLSPGSVEAFEAFLEDGGGLLLTLRAMGAVDDLGIDPVAPDVVGTQSVAEPTGVLWRTLYDDHPAIAAFDSIRIPICDRGAVPTARYESAVPTHGEVLASTVRGGRDVPNEMTVVSWDRGGGVIGIGAPLAFDEPADESVADARSDLASGCLSAVGSGDQPARPKTADELSAMREAFAGDPARPRYHFTPPANWLNDPNGLIRWNGRYHLFYQYNPAGPFHNAIHWGHAVSDDLLHWTDEPIALAPSPDSPDRDGCWSGCAVDDDGTPTILYTGGDGRWQLPCLATSADPDLRSWEKDPGNPVIEEPPSDLDLLSTEHWEIEFRDHAVWRDDGTWYQVIGSGISDRGGTALLYASPDLREWEYRGPLLTGDDGHGAVWECPELLDLGDRSLLHVSNYEDVVYFIGGVDDGEFDVAHRGVLDHGDFYAPQSLRDGDRYLTWGWLPETRGTAAQWDAGWSGALSLPRVLSLGADGRLRQRPAAEVDRLRQRRLSTAVPSVLDEARHALEAGGRTLEIELEVSLEDASAFELSVFESADREERTAVRYTRENELIVDRSESSREGVGATDAQRMPVTPYDEPLSLRAFLDGSVIELYANDRHCLTSRVYPAANSTGVSVAAEGGRATVSAFEARELESAITPATRPASAAAGTESQ
;
A
#
# COMPACT_ATOMS: atom_id res chain seq x y z
N MET A 1 -9.70 1.50 35.49
CA MET A 1 -9.56 0.17 36.13
C MET A 1 -8.06 -0.14 36.28
N GLY A 2 -7.37 0.45 37.27
CA GLY A 2 -5.92 0.30 37.45
C GLY A 2 -5.51 -0.27 38.81
N HIS A 3 -6.38 -1.04 39.48
CA HIS A 3 -6.05 -1.61 40.80
C HIS A 3 -4.95 -2.66 40.66
N GLY A 4 -3.69 -2.24 40.89
CA GLY A 4 -2.55 -3.13 41.02
C GLY A 4 -1.31 -2.70 40.24
N THR A 5 -1.44 -1.83 39.22
CA THR A 5 -0.28 -1.39 38.42
C THR A 5 0.52 -0.34 39.18
N ARG A 6 1.80 -0.64 39.41
CA ARG A 6 2.75 0.26 40.05
C ARG A 6 3.56 1.01 39.00
N VAL A 7 3.43 2.34 39.01
CA VAL A 7 3.98 3.23 37.99
C VAL A 7 5.18 4.01 38.54
N GLY A 8 6.34 3.82 37.91
CA GLY A 8 7.50 4.68 38.09
C GLY A 8 7.37 5.94 37.22
N PHE A 9 6.95 7.07 37.79
CA PHE A 9 6.86 8.33 37.07
C PHE A 9 8.24 8.97 36.93
N VAL A 10 8.76 8.98 35.71
CA VAL A 10 10.12 9.41 35.40
C VAL A 10 10.16 10.94 35.23
N CYS A 11 10.86 11.62 36.14
CA CYS A 11 11.03 13.07 36.10
C CYS A 11 12.41 13.49 36.64
N ARG A 12 13.12 14.35 35.89
CA ARG A 12 14.43 14.88 36.32
C ARG A 12 14.22 16.12 37.18
N GLY A 13 14.59 16.03 38.46
CA GLY A 13 14.54 17.18 39.38
C GLY A 13 13.11 17.58 39.80
N ALA A 14 12.86 18.89 39.87
CA ALA A 14 11.53 19.40 40.20
C ALA A 14 10.61 19.28 38.98
N PRO A 15 9.37 18.77 39.14
CA PRO A 15 8.46 18.58 38.02
C PRO A 15 7.98 19.93 37.48
N SER A 16 7.81 20.04 36.16
CA SER A 16 7.14 21.17 35.50
C SER A 16 5.66 21.29 35.94
N ASP A 17 4.96 22.36 35.52
CA ASP A 17 3.53 22.49 35.77
C ASP A 17 2.75 21.33 35.15
N GLU A 18 3.05 21.01 33.89
CA GLU A 18 2.53 19.84 33.18
C GLU A 18 2.80 18.52 33.92
N GLN A 19 4.05 18.25 34.31
CA GLN A 19 4.38 17.03 35.06
C GLN A 19 3.70 16.97 36.43
N ARG A 20 3.47 18.11 37.10
CA ARG A 20 2.69 18.17 38.34
C ARG A 20 1.23 17.81 38.09
N ALA A 21 0.64 18.30 37.00
CA ALA A 21 -0.73 17.99 36.61
C ALA A 21 -0.89 16.50 36.29
N ALA A 22 0.03 15.92 35.51
CA ALA A 22 0.05 14.50 35.18
C ALA A 22 0.23 13.61 36.44
N LEU A 23 1.12 13.98 37.36
CA LEU A 23 1.28 13.28 38.65
C LEU A 23 0.02 13.33 39.51
N ALA A 24 -0.61 14.51 39.63
CA ALA A 24 -1.85 14.66 40.38
C ALA A 24 -2.99 13.84 39.77
N TRP A 25 -3.05 13.77 38.43
CA TRP A 25 -3.99 12.90 37.72
C TRP A 25 -3.72 11.42 38.04
N LEU A 26 -2.47 10.96 37.97
CA LEU A 26 -2.08 9.57 38.23
C LEU A 26 -2.48 9.12 39.65
N GLU A 27 -2.23 9.97 40.65
CA GLU A 27 -2.64 9.75 42.05
C GLU A 27 -4.18 9.69 42.18
N ALA A 28 -4.90 10.54 41.45
CA ALA A 28 -6.37 10.54 41.45
C ALA A 28 -6.97 9.27 40.81
N GLN A 29 -6.28 8.67 39.83
CA GLN A 29 -6.68 7.41 39.18
C GLN A 29 -6.36 6.15 40.01
N SER A 30 -5.82 6.31 41.23
CA SER A 30 -5.49 5.22 42.16
C SER A 30 -4.38 4.27 41.68
N PHE A 31 -3.46 4.75 40.84
CA PHE A 31 -2.22 4.03 40.53
C PHE A 31 -1.22 4.14 41.69
N GLU A 32 -0.50 3.07 42.00
CA GLU A 32 0.60 3.15 42.96
C GLU A 32 1.79 3.84 42.29
N THR A 33 2.13 5.05 42.73
CA THR A 33 3.11 5.89 42.02
C THR A 33 4.40 6.06 42.83
N VAL A 34 5.53 5.86 42.16
CA VAL A 34 6.87 6.22 42.69
C VAL A 34 7.52 7.19 41.73
N ARG A 35 8.05 8.31 42.24
CA ARG A 35 8.81 9.26 41.41
C ARG A 35 10.25 8.81 41.29
N VAL A 36 10.76 8.80 40.06
CA VAL A 36 12.11 8.29 39.73
C VAL A 36 12.81 9.29 38.82
N SER A 37 14.09 9.58 39.08
CA SER A 37 14.93 10.31 38.12
C SER A 37 15.43 9.34 37.03
N PRO A 38 15.64 9.76 35.77
CA PRO A 38 16.25 8.90 34.75
C PRO A 38 17.57 8.23 35.18
N ALA A 39 18.36 8.90 36.03
CA ALA A 39 19.61 8.38 36.59
C ALA A 39 19.44 7.36 37.73
N GLU A 40 18.22 7.17 38.23
CA GLU A 40 17.89 6.29 39.37
C GLU A 40 17.07 5.06 38.93
N VAL A 41 16.77 4.92 37.64
CA VAL A 41 16.17 3.72 37.06
C VAL A 41 17.03 2.50 37.40
N GLY A 42 16.39 1.39 37.77
CA GLY A 42 17.03 0.21 38.36
C GLY A 42 16.52 -0.02 39.78
N ALA A 43 17.34 0.23 40.81
CA ALA A 43 16.94 -0.07 42.20
C ALA A 43 15.70 0.73 42.69
N ALA A 44 15.49 1.95 42.17
CA ALA A 44 14.32 2.77 42.56
C ALA A 44 13.02 2.32 41.88
N THR A 45 13.13 1.52 40.82
CA THR A 45 12.01 1.00 40.02
C THR A 45 11.68 -0.45 40.36
N ASP A 46 12.31 -1.02 41.40
CA ASP A 46 12.07 -2.39 41.84
C ASP A 46 10.59 -2.60 42.20
N GLY A 47 9.96 -3.54 41.50
CA GLY A 47 8.53 -3.84 41.57
C GLY A 47 7.59 -2.81 40.94
N CYS A 48 8.08 -1.91 40.08
CA CYS A 48 7.21 -1.15 39.17
C CYS A 48 6.89 -2.02 37.96
N ASP A 49 5.63 -2.01 37.53
CA ASP A 49 5.21 -2.69 36.30
C ASP A 49 5.46 -1.81 35.07
N VAL A 50 5.35 -0.49 35.24
CA VAL A 50 5.46 0.48 34.15
C VAL A 50 6.32 1.67 34.56
N LEU A 51 7.20 2.11 33.68
CA LEU A 51 7.80 3.44 33.73
C LEU A 51 7.02 4.38 32.83
N TRP A 52 6.57 5.51 33.37
CA TRP A 52 5.94 6.57 32.58
C TRP A 52 6.88 7.76 32.51
N TRP A 53 7.49 7.98 31.34
CA TRP A 53 8.25 9.18 31.07
C TRP A 53 7.40 10.21 30.33
N HIS A 54 7.01 11.24 31.07
CA HIS A 54 6.20 12.35 30.60
C HIS A 54 7.02 13.64 30.54
N ARG A 55 7.16 14.25 29.36
CA ARG A 55 8.08 15.38 29.16
C ARG A 55 7.54 16.48 28.24
N ASP A 56 7.38 17.67 28.80
CA ASP A 56 7.00 18.90 28.10
C ASP A 56 8.21 19.70 27.58
N ALA A 57 9.36 19.60 28.24
CA ALA A 57 10.59 20.30 27.87
C ALA A 57 11.39 19.58 26.76
N PRO A 58 12.20 20.28 25.95
CA PRO A 58 13.10 19.64 24.99
C PRO A 58 14.06 18.65 25.67
N LEU A 59 14.43 17.58 24.98
CA LEU A 59 15.56 16.73 25.40
C LEU A 59 16.84 17.54 25.28
N GLY A 60 17.73 17.43 26.26
CA GLY A 60 19.05 18.06 26.23
C GLY A 60 20.12 16.98 26.28
N ASP A 61 21.33 17.32 25.83
CA ASP A 61 22.46 16.39 25.67
C ASP A 61 22.89 15.65 26.95
N ASP A 62 22.41 16.08 28.12
CA ASP A 62 22.76 15.53 29.44
C ASP A 62 21.60 14.78 30.13
N VAL A 63 20.52 14.48 29.40
CA VAL A 63 19.30 13.88 29.98
C VAL A 63 19.46 12.37 30.26
N LEU A 64 20.16 11.65 29.39
CA LEU A 64 20.43 10.21 29.55
C LEU A 64 21.93 9.97 29.62
N SER A 65 22.38 9.35 30.72
CA SER A 65 23.73 8.81 30.81
C SER A 65 23.75 7.38 30.26
N PRO A 66 24.90 6.85 29.80
CA PRO A 66 24.98 5.45 29.37
C PRO A 66 24.42 4.46 30.39
N GLY A 67 24.71 4.66 31.69
CA GLY A 67 24.16 3.81 32.75
C GLY A 67 22.64 3.99 32.98
N SER A 68 22.06 5.11 32.56
CA SER A 68 20.61 5.28 32.55
C SER A 68 19.98 4.47 31.43
N VAL A 69 20.57 4.52 30.23
CA VAL A 69 20.09 3.74 29.07
C VAL A 69 20.13 2.25 29.38
N GLU A 70 21.27 1.74 29.87
CA GLU A 70 21.41 0.34 30.31
C GLU A 70 20.35 -0.07 31.34
N ALA A 71 19.94 0.85 32.23
CA ALA A 71 18.91 0.57 33.24
C ALA A 71 17.49 0.54 32.66
N PHE A 72 17.18 1.38 31.66
CA PHE A 72 15.91 1.29 30.93
C PHE A 72 15.85 0.01 30.10
N GLU A 73 16.93 -0.34 29.39
CA GLU A 73 17.04 -1.58 28.63
C GLU A 73 16.82 -2.80 29.55
N ALA A 74 17.52 -2.88 30.68
CA ALA A 74 17.34 -3.97 31.64
C ALA A 74 15.91 -4.05 32.20
N PHE A 75 15.27 -2.90 32.46
CA PHE A 75 13.87 -2.86 32.92
C PHE A 75 12.91 -3.43 31.87
N LEU A 76 13.12 -3.12 30.58
CA LEU A 76 12.34 -3.67 29.48
C LEU A 76 12.61 -5.16 29.28
N GLU A 77 13.88 -5.59 29.32
CA GLU A 77 14.28 -7.00 29.20
C GLU A 77 13.69 -7.88 30.31
N ASP A 78 13.49 -7.32 31.51
CA ASP A 78 12.81 -7.97 32.63
C ASP A 78 11.27 -8.01 32.51
N GLY A 79 10.72 -7.51 31.38
CA GLY A 79 9.29 -7.50 31.07
C GLY A 79 8.52 -6.28 31.59
N GLY A 80 9.22 -5.28 32.13
CA GLY A 80 8.62 -4.01 32.53
C GLY A 80 8.18 -3.20 31.31
N GLY A 81 7.11 -2.42 31.45
CA GLY A 81 6.57 -1.60 30.36
C GLY A 81 7.05 -0.14 30.38
N LEU A 82 7.23 0.48 29.21
CA LEU A 82 7.61 1.91 29.10
C LEU A 82 6.58 2.73 28.32
N LEU A 83 6.03 3.76 28.96
CA LEU A 83 5.18 4.76 28.32
C LEU A 83 5.97 6.06 28.13
N LEU A 84 6.21 6.47 26.88
CA LEU A 84 6.79 7.75 26.52
C LEU A 84 5.67 8.68 26.06
N THR A 85 5.59 9.90 26.59
CA THR A 85 4.53 10.86 26.20
C THR A 85 5.08 12.25 25.92
N LEU A 86 4.39 12.99 25.05
CA LEU A 86 4.81 14.31 24.57
C LEU A 86 6.22 14.23 23.94
N ARG A 87 7.16 15.08 24.37
CA ARG A 87 8.53 15.11 23.82
C ARG A 87 9.41 13.96 24.32
N ALA A 88 8.97 13.16 25.29
CA ALA A 88 9.73 12.00 25.72
C ALA A 88 9.89 10.96 24.60
N MET A 89 8.93 10.90 23.66
CA MET A 89 9.02 10.04 22.48
C MET A 89 10.20 10.41 21.56
N GLY A 90 10.74 11.63 21.65
CA GLY A 90 11.96 12.02 20.93
C GLY A 90 13.22 11.28 21.42
N ALA A 91 13.16 10.56 22.54
CA ALA A 91 14.31 9.84 23.11
C ALA A 91 14.40 8.37 22.68
N VAL A 92 13.61 7.92 21.69
CA VAL A 92 13.56 6.49 21.31
C VAL A 92 14.91 5.96 20.80
N ASP A 93 15.66 6.77 20.05
CA ASP A 93 17.01 6.41 19.60
C ASP A 93 18.01 6.47 20.76
N ASP A 94 17.99 7.56 21.55
CA ASP A 94 18.84 7.71 22.74
C ASP A 94 18.64 6.58 23.78
N LEU A 95 17.46 5.95 23.82
CA LEU A 95 17.12 4.83 24.69
C LEU A 95 17.39 3.44 24.07
N GLY A 96 17.87 3.36 22.84
CA GLY A 96 18.08 2.09 22.15
C GLY A 96 16.79 1.32 21.84
N ILE A 97 15.65 2.02 21.75
CA ILE A 97 14.33 1.43 21.45
C ILE A 97 14.19 1.24 19.93
N ASP A 98 14.50 2.28 19.16
CA ASP A 98 14.45 2.27 17.69
C ASP A 98 15.54 3.20 17.13
N PRO A 99 16.30 2.80 16.10
CA PRO A 99 17.31 3.66 15.49
C PRO A 99 16.74 4.85 14.73
N VAL A 100 15.43 4.88 14.46
CA VAL A 100 14.78 6.00 13.79
C VAL A 100 13.91 6.75 14.81
N ALA A 101 14.34 7.95 15.18
CA ALA A 101 13.57 8.85 16.05
C ALA A 101 12.49 9.65 15.27
N PRO A 102 11.47 10.20 15.95
CA PRO A 102 10.52 11.12 15.34
C PRO A 102 11.22 12.31 14.69
N ASP A 103 10.93 12.59 13.42
CA ASP A 103 11.51 13.69 12.65
C ASP A 103 10.91 15.07 13.02
N VAL A 104 9.80 15.08 13.76
CA VAL A 104 9.20 16.31 14.30
C VAL A 104 9.11 16.22 15.82
N VAL A 105 9.88 17.04 16.53
CA VAL A 105 9.79 17.22 17.99
C VAL A 105 9.74 18.70 18.32
N GLY A 106 8.67 19.17 18.97
CA GLY A 106 8.45 20.61 19.09
C GLY A 106 7.24 21.01 19.94
N THR A 107 6.76 22.22 19.72
CA THR A 107 5.49 22.72 20.27
C THR A 107 4.54 22.96 19.11
N GLN A 108 3.34 22.41 19.18
CA GLN A 108 2.27 22.64 18.21
C GLN A 108 1.30 23.69 18.76
N SER A 109 0.92 24.65 17.91
CA SER A 109 -0.21 25.53 18.19
C SER A 109 -1.51 24.81 17.82
N VAL A 110 -2.37 24.56 18.80
CA VAL A 110 -3.67 23.90 18.63
C VAL A 110 -4.76 24.97 18.61
N ALA A 111 -5.37 25.15 17.44
CA ALA A 111 -6.47 26.11 17.22
C ALA A 111 -7.83 25.42 17.01
N GLU A 112 -7.82 24.10 16.77
CA GLU A 112 -8.99 23.25 16.61
C GLU A 112 -8.74 21.92 17.33
N PRO A 113 -9.79 21.22 17.81
CA PRO A 113 -9.61 19.97 18.55
C PRO A 113 -8.77 18.96 17.78
N THR A 114 -7.79 18.36 18.45
CA THR A 114 -6.85 17.42 17.88
C THR A 114 -6.61 16.23 18.81
N GLY A 115 -6.17 15.13 18.25
CA GLY A 115 -5.81 13.95 19.02
C GLY A 115 -5.37 12.81 18.12
N VAL A 116 -5.65 11.59 18.56
CA VAL A 116 -5.19 10.39 17.88
C VAL A 116 -6.24 9.87 16.90
N LEU A 117 -5.78 9.48 15.72
CA LEU A 117 -6.50 8.74 14.70
C LEU A 117 -5.95 7.32 14.73
N TRP A 118 -6.59 6.44 15.47
CA TRP A 118 -6.17 5.05 15.65
C TRP A 118 -6.37 4.24 14.37
N ARG A 119 -5.49 3.28 14.08
CA ARG A 119 -5.64 2.40 12.91
C ARG A 119 -6.70 1.34 13.16
N THR A 120 -7.56 1.10 12.18
CA THR A 120 -8.57 0.01 12.23
C THR A 120 -7.93 -1.35 12.50
N LEU A 121 -6.70 -1.59 12.04
CA LEU A 121 -5.96 -2.84 12.32
C LEU A 121 -5.84 -3.16 13.82
N TYR A 122 -5.87 -2.13 14.66
CA TYR A 122 -5.67 -2.21 16.11
C TYR A 122 -6.85 -1.62 16.87
N ASP A 123 -8.07 -1.65 16.30
CA ASP A 123 -9.27 -1.08 16.92
C ASP A 123 -9.74 -1.84 18.18
N ASP A 124 -9.22 -3.05 18.39
CA ASP A 124 -9.40 -3.88 19.59
C ASP A 124 -8.29 -3.68 20.65
N HIS A 125 -7.32 -2.80 20.39
CA HIS A 125 -6.17 -2.61 21.28
C HIS A 125 -6.61 -2.09 22.67
N PRO A 126 -6.11 -2.65 23.78
CA PRO A 126 -6.56 -2.29 25.14
C PRO A 126 -6.43 -0.80 25.48
N ALA A 127 -5.49 -0.10 24.83
CA ALA A 127 -5.31 1.35 25.03
C ALA A 127 -6.54 2.18 24.64
N ILE A 128 -7.37 1.69 23.72
CA ILE A 128 -8.55 2.40 23.22
C ILE A 128 -9.86 1.65 23.48
N ALA A 129 -9.85 0.62 24.34
CA ALA A 129 -11.05 -0.17 24.65
C ALA A 129 -12.21 0.63 25.27
N ALA A 130 -11.96 1.87 25.73
CA ALA A 130 -12.97 2.79 26.25
C ALA A 130 -13.70 3.60 25.17
N PHE A 131 -13.26 3.54 23.90
CA PHE A 131 -13.77 4.37 22.82
C PHE A 131 -14.56 3.53 21.79
N ASP A 132 -15.69 4.06 21.34
CA ASP A 132 -16.48 3.50 20.23
C ASP A 132 -16.03 4.04 18.85
N SER A 133 -14.93 4.80 18.81
CA SER A 133 -14.42 5.50 17.63
C SER A 133 -12.90 5.49 17.64
N ILE A 134 -12.31 5.27 16.46
CA ILE A 134 -10.86 5.38 16.23
C ILE A 134 -10.40 6.85 16.11
N ARG A 135 -11.31 7.82 16.03
CA ARG A 135 -11.02 9.26 16.03
C ARG A 135 -11.23 9.80 17.43
N ILE A 136 -10.14 10.11 18.14
CA ILE A 136 -10.16 10.43 19.58
C ILE A 136 -9.47 11.78 19.82
N PRO A 137 -10.22 12.90 19.84
CA PRO A 137 -9.70 14.20 20.23
C PRO A 137 -9.31 14.21 21.73
N ILE A 138 -8.09 14.62 22.04
CA ILE A 138 -7.54 14.67 23.42
C ILE A 138 -7.02 16.05 23.82
N CYS A 139 -7.02 17.00 22.90
CA CYS A 139 -6.63 18.40 23.11
C CYS A 139 -7.57 19.31 22.32
N ASP A 140 -8.09 20.38 22.93
CA ASP A 140 -9.03 21.31 22.31
C ASP A 140 -8.34 22.59 21.78
N ARG A 141 -7.35 23.09 22.51
CA ARG A 141 -6.61 24.33 22.21
C ARG A 141 -5.27 24.38 22.98
N GLY A 142 -4.41 25.33 22.62
CA GLY A 142 -3.22 25.68 23.40
C GLY A 142 -1.92 25.58 22.61
N ALA A 143 -0.79 25.68 23.31
CA ALA A 143 0.54 25.53 22.73
C ALA A 143 1.22 24.31 23.35
N VAL A 144 0.95 23.13 22.78
CA VAL A 144 1.22 21.86 23.44
C VAL A 144 2.49 21.20 22.90
N PRO A 145 3.36 20.64 23.76
CA PRO A 145 4.50 19.84 23.32
C PRO A 145 4.06 18.64 22.49
N THR A 146 4.85 18.27 21.47
CA THR A 146 4.55 17.13 20.59
C THR A 146 5.82 16.47 20.09
N ALA A 147 5.70 15.20 19.72
CA ALA A 147 6.65 14.46 18.90
C ALA A 147 5.85 13.63 17.88
N ARG A 148 6.33 13.46 16.66
CA ARG A 148 5.68 12.60 15.67
C ARG A 148 6.60 12.28 14.52
N TYR A 149 6.27 11.20 13.84
CA TYR A 149 6.84 10.90 12.55
C TYR A 149 6.00 11.56 11.45
N GLU A 150 6.64 12.23 10.50
CA GLU A 150 6.00 12.78 9.30
C GLU A 150 6.58 12.20 8.02
N SER A 151 7.90 12.26 7.85
CA SER A 151 8.59 11.82 6.63
C SER A 151 9.24 10.44 6.79
N ALA A 152 9.53 10.05 8.03
CA ALA A 152 10.15 8.78 8.37
C ALA A 152 9.14 7.80 8.99
N VAL A 153 9.52 6.54 9.15
CA VAL A 153 8.81 5.56 9.98
C VAL A 153 9.81 4.78 10.82
N PRO A 154 9.43 4.35 12.04
CA PRO A 154 10.29 3.53 12.90
C PRO A 154 10.65 2.21 12.22
N THR A 155 11.89 1.75 12.44
CA THR A 155 12.40 0.50 11.84
C THR A 155 11.72 -0.72 12.48
N HIS A 156 11.63 -0.73 13.81
CA HIS A 156 11.09 -1.86 14.59
C HIS A 156 9.71 -1.57 15.17
N GLY A 157 9.39 -0.29 15.35
CA GLY A 157 8.11 0.15 15.89
C GLY A 157 6.96 -0.05 14.92
N GLU A 158 5.77 -0.25 15.48
CA GLU A 158 4.53 -0.30 14.74
C GLU A 158 3.72 0.97 15.03
N VAL A 159 3.30 1.68 13.97
CA VAL A 159 2.47 2.87 14.12
C VAL A 159 1.07 2.43 14.52
N LEU A 160 0.59 2.82 15.70
CA LEU A 160 -0.76 2.50 16.16
C LEU A 160 -1.78 3.57 15.77
N ALA A 161 -1.34 4.84 15.75
CA ALA A 161 -2.21 5.96 15.43
C ALA A 161 -1.48 7.11 14.74
N SER A 162 -2.22 7.80 13.89
CA SER A 162 -1.89 9.09 13.31
C SER A 162 -2.70 10.21 13.99
N THR A 163 -2.94 11.32 13.32
CA THR A 163 -3.56 12.49 13.93
C THR A 163 -4.97 12.73 13.39
N VAL A 164 -5.88 13.11 14.27
CA VAL A 164 -7.14 13.76 13.91
C VAL A 164 -7.06 15.24 14.27
N ARG A 165 -7.55 16.13 13.39
CA ARG A 165 -7.51 17.58 13.59
C ARG A 165 -8.74 18.25 13.02
N GLY A 166 -9.54 18.89 13.87
CA GLY A 166 -10.78 19.56 13.45
C GLY A 166 -11.79 18.59 12.81
N GLY A 167 -11.77 17.31 13.21
CA GLY A 167 -12.56 16.24 12.59
C GLY A 167 -12.04 15.76 11.25
N ARG A 168 -10.86 16.22 10.80
CA ARG A 168 -10.17 15.74 9.60
C ARG A 168 -9.10 14.74 9.98
N ASP A 169 -8.98 13.68 9.19
CA ASP A 169 -7.92 12.70 9.31
C ASP A 169 -6.63 13.28 8.71
N VAL A 170 -5.52 13.15 9.43
CA VAL A 170 -4.18 13.59 9.01
C VAL A 170 -3.22 12.40 9.13
N PRO A 171 -3.27 11.44 8.19
CA PRO A 171 -2.56 10.16 8.31
C PRO A 171 -1.03 10.29 8.35
N ASN A 172 -0.47 11.30 7.69
CA ASN A 172 0.97 11.50 7.66
C ASN A 172 1.54 12.10 8.95
N GLU A 173 0.71 12.45 9.93
CA GLU A 173 1.18 12.89 11.25
C GLU A 173 1.06 11.74 12.26
N MET A 174 2.05 10.84 12.28
CA MET A 174 2.06 9.60 13.07
C MET A 174 2.48 9.86 14.51
N THR A 175 1.54 9.80 15.44
CA THR A 175 1.71 10.29 16.82
C THR A 175 1.70 9.20 17.88
N VAL A 176 1.31 7.98 17.54
CA VAL A 176 1.37 6.83 18.46
C VAL A 176 2.09 5.66 17.79
N VAL A 177 3.12 5.17 18.46
CA VAL A 177 3.92 4.02 18.01
C VAL A 177 4.12 3.07 19.18
N SER A 178 4.09 1.78 18.92
CA SER A 178 4.43 0.74 19.89
C SER A 178 5.67 -0.05 19.47
N TRP A 179 6.36 -0.60 20.46
CA TRP A 179 7.49 -1.49 20.28
C TRP A 179 7.41 -2.64 21.28
N ASP A 180 8.04 -3.76 20.93
CA ASP A 180 8.35 -4.85 21.84
C ASP A 180 9.88 -4.98 21.98
N ARG A 181 10.36 -4.80 23.22
CA ARG A 181 11.77 -4.90 23.62
C ARG A 181 11.94 -5.84 24.81
N GLY A 182 11.18 -6.93 24.87
CA GLY A 182 11.10 -7.84 26.03
C GLY A 182 9.98 -7.46 26.98
N GLY A 183 9.65 -6.16 27.04
CA GLY A 183 8.45 -5.58 27.58
C GLY A 183 7.85 -4.57 26.60
N GLY A 184 6.57 -4.24 26.79
CA GLY A 184 5.85 -3.34 25.90
C GLY A 184 6.30 -1.89 26.03
N VAL A 185 6.47 -1.21 24.90
CA VAL A 185 6.71 0.24 24.85
C VAL A 185 5.60 0.90 24.04
N ILE A 186 5.02 1.99 24.55
CA ILE A 186 4.17 2.89 23.75
C ILE A 186 4.74 4.30 23.82
N GLY A 187 4.90 4.93 22.66
CA GLY A 187 5.17 6.36 22.52
C GLY A 187 3.93 7.10 22.06
N ILE A 188 3.52 8.13 22.79
CA ILE A 188 2.40 9.02 22.45
C ILE A 188 2.93 10.45 22.36
N GLY A 189 3.31 10.86 21.16
CA GLY A 189 3.75 12.22 20.91
C GLY A 189 2.60 13.17 20.51
N ALA A 190 1.37 12.67 20.46
CA ALA A 190 0.15 13.48 20.43
C ALA A 190 0.08 14.43 21.65
N PRO A 191 -0.65 15.55 21.58
CA PRO A 191 -0.74 16.56 22.65
C PRO A 191 -1.53 16.09 23.89
N LEU A 192 -1.04 15.03 24.55
CA LEU A 192 -1.55 14.46 25.80
C LEU A 192 -1.06 15.28 27.02
N ALA A 193 -1.51 16.54 27.13
CA ALA A 193 -1.12 17.46 28.20
C ALA A 193 -2.25 17.66 29.22
N PHE A 194 -1.92 17.72 30.51
CA PHE A 194 -2.83 17.73 31.66
C PHE A 194 -2.95 19.11 32.33
N ASP A 195 -2.02 20.04 32.14
CA ASP A 195 -2.09 21.39 32.70
C ASP A 195 -2.97 22.35 31.87
N GLU A 196 -3.26 21.99 30.61
CA GLU A 196 -4.07 22.78 29.70
C GLU A 196 -5.58 22.57 29.96
N PRO A 197 -6.37 23.66 30.01
CA PRO A 197 -7.81 23.58 30.16
C PRO A 197 -8.43 22.99 28.89
N ALA A 198 -9.28 21.99 29.06
CA ALA A 198 -10.03 21.37 27.98
C ALA A 198 -11.52 21.27 28.32
N ASP A 199 -12.36 21.19 27.29
CA ASP A 199 -13.77 20.79 27.45
C ASP A 199 -13.84 19.40 28.12
N GLU A 200 -14.88 19.18 28.94
CA GLU A 200 -15.03 17.97 29.78
C GLU A 200 -14.85 16.67 28.99
N SER A 201 -15.51 16.55 27.83
CA SER A 201 -15.39 15.35 26.98
C SER A 201 -13.98 15.11 26.44
N VAL A 202 -13.20 16.17 26.19
CA VAL A 202 -11.81 16.07 25.71
C VAL A 202 -10.89 15.71 26.88
N ALA A 203 -11.13 16.28 28.07
CA ALA A 203 -10.41 15.93 29.28
C ALA A 203 -10.65 14.46 29.69
N ASP A 204 -11.88 13.97 29.55
CA ASP A 204 -12.25 12.57 29.79
C ASP A 204 -11.57 11.65 28.78
N ALA A 205 -11.65 11.96 27.48
CA ALA A 205 -10.96 11.18 26.44
C ALA A 205 -9.44 11.12 26.66
N ARG A 206 -8.82 12.25 27.03
CA ARG A 206 -7.40 12.32 27.42
C ARG A 206 -7.10 11.40 28.60
N SER A 207 -7.95 11.41 29.63
CA SER A 207 -7.81 10.57 30.81
C SER A 207 -7.94 9.08 30.46
N ASP A 208 -8.94 8.71 29.67
CA ASP A 208 -9.19 7.33 29.28
C ASP A 208 -8.07 6.77 28.40
N LEU A 209 -7.55 7.56 27.46
CA LEU A 209 -6.42 7.16 26.62
C LEU A 209 -5.15 6.94 27.46
N ALA A 210 -4.82 7.86 28.38
CA ALA A 210 -3.65 7.72 29.24
C ALA A 210 -3.75 6.48 30.14
N SER A 211 -4.92 6.26 30.74
CA SER A 211 -5.22 5.08 31.58
C SER A 211 -5.13 3.77 30.78
N GLY A 212 -5.71 3.75 29.58
CA GLY A 212 -5.64 2.61 28.67
C GLY A 212 -4.21 2.28 28.28
N CYS A 213 -3.41 3.28 27.91
CA CYS A 213 -2.01 3.08 27.51
C CYS A 213 -1.14 2.57 28.67
N LEU A 214 -1.28 3.13 29.87
CA LEU A 214 -0.58 2.63 31.07
C LEU A 214 -0.93 1.16 31.35
N SER A 215 -2.20 0.80 31.20
CA SER A 215 -2.67 -0.57 31.43
C SER A 215 -2.16 -1.52 30.34
N ALA A 216 -2.19 -1.10 29.07
CA ALA A 216 -1.74 -1.90 27.93
C ALA A 216 -0.23 -2.20 28.01
N VAL A 217 0.58 -1.17 28.25
CA VAL A 217 2.03 -1.28 28.42
C VAL A 217 2.40 -2.19 29.60
N GLY A 218 1.69 -2.05 30.73
CA GLY A 218 1.93 -2.89 31.91
C GLY A 218 1.53 -4.36 31.76
N SER A 219 0.78 -4.71 30.71
CA SER A 219 0.44 -6.11 30.40
C SER A 219 1.49 -6.82 29.53
N GLY A 220 2.46 -6.08 29.00
CA GLY A 220 3.65 -6.60 28.30
C GLY A 220 3.46 -6.94 26.82
N ASP A 221 2.24 -7.21 26.36
CA ASP A 221 1.96 -7.52 24.95
C ASP A 221 1.65 -6.23 24.18
N GLN A 222 2.51 -5.88 23.21
CA GLN A 222 2.37 -4.69 22.38
C GLN A 222 2.67 -5.03 20.92
N PRO A 223 1.87 -4.50 19.96
CA PRO A 223 2.19 -4.68 18.55
C PRO A 223 3.58 -4.13 18.24
N ALA A 224 4.34 -4.90 17.46
CA ALA A 224 5.62 -4.49 16.89
C ALA A 224 5.57 -4.71 15.38
N ARG A 225 6.56 -4.17 14.66
CA ARG A 225 6.64 -4.35 13.21
C ARG A 225 6.60 -5.85 12.88
N PRO A 226 5.64 -6.33 12.06
CA PRO A 226 5.59 -7.71 11.61
C PRO A 226 6.89 -8.11 10.89
N LYS A 227 7.44 -9.28 11.22
CA LYS A 227 8.71 -9.79 10.68
C LYS A 227 8.56 -11.13 9.98
N THR A 228 7.43 -11.79 10.13
CA THR A 228 7.19 -13.14 9.62
C THR A 228 5.95 -13.21 8.73
N ALA A 229 5.92 -14.19 7.83
CA ALA A 229 4.76 -14.49 7.01
C ALA A 229 3.48 -14.71 7.84
N ASP A 230 3.59 -15.36 9.00
CA ASP A 230 2.46 -15.63 9.90
C ASP A 230 1.88 -14.33 10.49
N GLU A 231 2.73 -13.39 10.92
CA GLU A 231 2.29 -12.10 11.45
C GLU A 231 1.63 -11.23 10.36
N LEU A 232 2.21 -11.21 9.15
CA LEU A 232 1.61 -10.53 8.00
C LEU A 232 0.28 -11.16 7.60
N SER A 233 0.19 -12.50 7.61
CA SER A 233 -1.07 -13.20 7.37
C SER A 233 -2.13 -12.87 8.43
N ALA A 234 -1.74 -12.70 9.70
CA ALA A 234 -2.67 -12.29 10.75
C ALA A 234 -3.23 -10.88 10.51
N MET A 235 -2.41 -9.92 10.04
CA MET A 235 -2.89 -8.61 9.63
C MET A 235 -3.92 -8.71 8.49
N ARG A 236 -3.70 -9.62 7.56
CA ARG A 236 -4.63 -9.85 6.47
C ARG A 236 -5.96 -10.39 6.97
N GLU A 237 -5.93 -11.36 7.88
CA GLU A 237 -7.12 -11.96 8.47
C GLU A 237 -7.99 -10.93 9.21
N ALA A 238 -7.39 -9.88 9.79
CA ALA A 238 -8.12 -8.79 10.45
C ALA A 238 -9.16 -8.11 9.53
N PHE A 239 -8.94 -8.08 8.21
CA PHE A 239 -9.89 -7.51 7.25
C PHE A 239 -10.53 -8.55 6.32
N ALA A 240 -10.51 -9.85 6.66
CA ALA A 240 -11.17 -10.88 5.85
C ALA A 240 -12.70 -10.72 5.78
N GLY A 241 -13.28 -9.96 6.71
CA GLY A 241 -14.71 -9.62 6.73
C GLY A 241 -15.10 -8.40 5.88
N ASP A 242 -14.15 -7.64 5.34
CA ASP A 242 -14.44 -6.47 4.50
C ASP A 242 -14.95 -6.91 3.11
N PRO A 243 -16.22 -6.64 2.75
CA PRO A 243 -16.78 -7.04 1.47
C PRO A 243 -16.13 -6.32 0.28
N ALA A 244 -15.50 -5.16 0.49
CA ALA A 244 -14.80 -4.43 -0.56
C ALA A 244 -13.41 -4.99 -0.83
N ARG A 245 -12.84 -5.80 0.07
CA ARG A 245 -11.50 -6.35 -0.11
C ARG A 245 -11.48 -7.45 -1.19
N PRO A 246 -10.68 -7.29 -2.26
CA PRO A 246 -10.51 -8.31 -3.27
C PRO A 246 -9.99 -9.63 -2.67
N ARG A 247 -10.44 -10.75 -3.23
CA ARG A 247 -10.12 -12.10 -2.77
C ARG A 247 -9.19 -12.84 -3.72
N TYR A 248 -9.14 -12.46 -4.99
CA TYR A 248 -8.26 -13.08 -5.98
C TYR A 248 -7.38 -12.08 -6.75
N HIS A 249 -7.56 -10.78 -6.55
CA HIS A 249 -6.53 -9.78 -6.83
C HIS A 249 -5.59 -9.66 -5.64
N PHE A 250 -4.31 -9.43 -5.91
CA PHE A 250 -3.35 -9.21 -4.84
C PHE A 250 -3.62 -7.87 -4.15
N THR A 251 -3.61 -7.88 -2.82
CA THR A 251 -3.67 -6.69 -1.95
C THR A 251 -2.61 -6.83 -0.87
N PRO A 252 -2.10 -5.73 -0.28
CA PRO A 252 -1.13 -5.85 0.81
C PRO A 252 -1.79 -6.48 2.03
N PRO A 253 -1.03 -7.03 3.00
CA PRO A 253 -1.54 -7.56 4.26
C PRO A 253 -2.47 -6.59 5.02
N ALA A 254 -2.07 -5.32 5.07
CA ALA A 254 -2.85 -4.16 5.46
C ALA A 254 -2.23 -2.94 4.77
N ASN A 255 -2.66 -1.73 5.11
CA ASN A 255 -1.99 -0.49 4.73
C ASN A 255 -1.98 -0.23 3.21
N TRP A 256 -0.99 0.51 2.72
CA TRP A 256 -0.93 1.03 1.37
C TRP A 256 -0.08 0.16 0.45
N LEU A 257 -0.59 -0.09 -0.76
CA LEU A 257 0.15 -0.66 -1.88
C LEU A 257 -0.05 0.21 -3.13
N ASN A 258 1.02 0.42 -3.88
CA ASN A 258 0.94 0.89 -5.27
C ASN A 258 1.70 -0.03 -6.24
N ASP A 259 2.77 0.46 -6.85
CA ASP A 259 3.37 -0.13 -8.03
C ASP A 259 3.85 -1.57 -7.75
N PRO A 260 3.57 -2.56 -8.62
CA PRO A 260 4.29 -3.82 -8.62
C PRO A 260 5.76 -3.57 -8.95
N ASN A 261 6.65 -4.19 -8.20
CA ASN A 261 8.10 -4.05 -8.34
C ASN A 261 8.79 -5.41 -8.32
N GLY A 262 10.05 -5.42 -8.75
CA GLY A 262 10.95 -6.56 -8.62
C GLY A 262 10.42 -7.91 -9.15
N LEU A 263 9.50 -7.92 -10.11
CA LEU A 263 8.85 -9.16 -10.57
C LEU A 263 9.89 -10.14 -11.16
N ILE A 264 10.16 -11.24 -10.45
CA ILE A 264 11.17 -12.22 -10.86
C ILE A 264 10.73 -13.65 -10.53
N ARG A 265 11.13 -14.60 -11.39
CA ARG A 265 11.02 -16.03 -11.10
C ARG A 265 12.38 -16.54 -10.65
N TRP A 266 12.48 -16.91 -9.37
CA TRP A 266 13.72 -17.35 -8.75
C TRP A 266 13.53 -18.68 -8.04
N ASN A 267 14.48 -19.61 -8.21
CA ASN A 267 14.42 -20.95 -7.60
C ASN A 267 13.08 -21.69 -7.77
N GLY A 268 12.41 -21.46 -8.91
CA GLY A 268 11.14 -22.10 -9.25
C GLY A 268 9.89 -21.41 -8.70
N ARG A 269 10.03 -20.33 -7.93
CA ARG A 269 8.93 -19.55 -7.35
C ARG A 269 8.79 -18.19 -8.03
N TYR A 270 7.58 -17.64 -8.02
CA TYR A 270 7.29 -16.28 -8.45
C TYR A 270 7.43 -15.34 -7.27
N HIS A 271 8.18 -14.26 -7.45
CA HIS A 271 8.34 -13.20 -6.46
C HIS A 271 7.67 -11.94 -6.98
N LEU A 272 6.81 -11.36 -6.15
CA LEU A 272 6.15 -10.09 -6.36
C LEU A 272 6.60 -9.15 -5.24
N PHE A 273 7.34 -8.10 -5.60
CA PHE A 273 7.55 -6.98 -4.71
C PHE A 273 6.58 -5.86 -5.08
N TYR A 274 6.43 -4.88 -4.21
CA TYR A 274 5.53 -3.75 -4.46
C TYR A 274 5.86 -2.60 -3.53
N GLN A 275 5.63 -1.36 -3.97
CA GLN A 275 5.69 -0.21 -3.07
C GLN A 275 4.66 -0.37 -1.94
N TYR A 276 5.13 -0.17 -0.71
CA TYR A 276 4.38 -0.43 0.51
C TYR A 276 4.63 0.67 1.55
N ASN A 277 3.59 1.19 2.20
CA ASN A 277 3.76 2.01 3.40
C ASN A 277 3.33 1.20 4.64
N PRO A 278 4.25 0.82 5.53
CA PRO A 278 3.92 0.01 6.70
C PRO A 278 3.21 0.81 7.82
N ALA A 279 3.13 2.15 7.72
CA ALA A 279 2.51 2.99 8.74
C ALA A 279 0.99 3.15 8.62
N GLY A 280 0.39 2.84 7.46
CA GLY A 280 -1.05 2.99 7.26
C GLY A 280 -1.47 3.01 5.80
N PRO A 281 -2.78 3.05 5.52
CA PRO A 281 -3.34 3.02 4.17
C PRO A 281 -3.27 4.40 3.49
N PHE A 282 -2.07 4.97 3.40
CA PHE A 282 -1.76 6.22 2.71
C PHE A 282 -0.35 6.18 2.12
N HIS A 283 -0.11 6.95 1.07
CA HIS A 283 1.22 7.08 0.46
C HIS A 283 2.11 8.01 1.29
N ASN A 284 3.33 7.58 1.66
CA ASN A 284 4.32 8.39 2.37
C ASN A 284 5.73 7.73 2.36
N ALA A 285 6.20 7.20 3.49
CA ALA A 285 7.51 6.57 3.63
C ALA A 285 7.54 5.17 2.99
N ILE A 286 7.86 5.12 1.70
CA ILE A 286 7.71 3.90 0.91
C ILE A 286 8.85 2.91 1.13
N HIS A 287 8.43 1.66 1.31
CA HIS A 287 9.18 0.42 1.45
C HIS A 287 8.85 -0.49 0.28
N TRP A 288 9.54 -1.62 0.16
CA TRP A 288 9.10 -2.71 -0.71
C TRP A 288 8.51 -3.85 0.10
N GLY A 289 7.22 -4.10 -0.05
CA GLY A 289 6.59 -5.34 0.39
C GLY A 289 7.02 -6.51 -0.51
N HIS A 290 6.80 -7.74 -0.05
CA HIS A 290 7.20 -8.95 -0.76
C HIS A 290 6.15 -10.04 -0.57
N ALA A 291 5.80 -10.71 -1.66
CA ALA A 291 5.02 -11.94 -1.64
C ALA A 291 5.58 -12.95 -2.64
N VAL A 292 5.30 -14.22 -2.37
CA VAL A 292 5.75 -15.35 -3.19
C VAL A 292 4.60 -16.27 -3.56
N SER A 293 4.67 -16.88 -4.73
CA SER A 293 3.70 -17.87 -5.20
C SER A 293 4.39 -18.99 -5.98
N ASP A 294 3.87 -20.21 -5.87
CA ASP A 294 4.29 -21.34 -6.69
C ASP A 294 3.46 -21.46 -7.98
N ASP A 295 2.34 -20.73 -8.08
CA ASP A 295 1.36 -20.91 -9.14
C ASP A 295 0.72 -19.63 -9.72
N LEU A 296 1.25 -18.45 -9.37
CA LEU A 296 0.78 -17.10 -9.74
C LEU A 296 -0.53 -16.66 -9.10
N LEU A 297 -1.18 -17.55 -8.35
CA LEU A 297 -2.50 -17.32 -7.79
C LEU A 297 -2.40 -17.23 -6.29
N HIS A 298 -1.89 -18.27 -5.65
CA HIS A 298 -1.82 -18.39 -4.21
C HIS A 298 -0.57 -17.70 -3.69
N TRP A 299 -0.75 -16.51 -3.13
CA TRP A 299 0.34 -15.70 -2.59
C TRP A 299 0.53 -15.94 -1.09
N THR A 300 1.79 -15.93 -0.66
CA THR A 300 2.21 -15.89 0.73
C THR A 300 3.05 -14.64 0.92
N ASP A 301 2.67 -13.79 1.87
CA ASP A 301 3.41 -12.59 2.23
C ASP A 301 4.75 -12.97 2.88
N GLU A 302 5.81 -12.26 2.54
CA GLU A 302 7.17 -12.41 3.05
C GLU A 302 7.60 -11.09 3.73
N PRO A 303 8.68 -11.09 4.52
CA PRO A 303 9.15 -9.87 5.19
C PRO A 303 9.40 -8.72 4.22
N ILE A 304 9.25 -7.48 4.70
CA ILE A 304 9.59 -6.27 3.92
C ILE A 304 11.00 -6.42 3.34
N ALA A 305 11.12 -6.25 2.02
CA ALA A 305 12.36 -6.45 1.29
C ALA A 305 13.31 -5.26 1.41
N LEU A 306 12.78 -4.04 1.24
CA LEU A 306 13.54 -2.79 1.34
C LEU A 306 12.83 -1.81 2.28
N ALA A 307 13.61 -1.13 3.12
CA ALA A 307 13.18 -0.07 4.00
C ALA A 307 14.11 1.15 3.84
N PRO A 308 13.61 2.40 3.89
CA PRO A 308 14.45 3.59 3.91
C PRO A 308 15.52 3.53 4.99
N SER A 309 16.72 4.02 4.70
CA SER A 309 17.82 4.10 5.67
C SER A 309 18.23 5.56 5.93
N PRO A 310 18.23 6.06 7.19
CA PRO A 310 18.37 7.49 7.52
C PRO A 310 19.55 8.24 6.90
N ASP A 311 20.68 7.56 6.74
CA ASP A 311 21.95 8.12 6.23
C ASP A 311 22.28 7.62 4.81
N SER A 312 21.27 7.36 4.00
CA SER A 312 21.44 6.81 2.64
C SER A 312 20.65 7.61 1.60
N PRO A 313 20.96 7.44 0.30
CA PRO A 313 20.24 8.10 -0.80
C PRO A 313 18.77 7.70 -0.95
N ASP A 314 18.26 6.81 -0.09
CA ASP A 314 16.85 6.40 -0.04
C ASP A 314 16.15 6.75 1.28
N ARG A 315 16.75 7.64 2.08
CA ARG A 315 16.29 7.98 3.44
C ARG A 315 14.84 8.43 3.54
N ASP A 316 14.27 8.99 2.47
CA ASP A 316 12.88 9.44 2.42
C ASP A 316 11.96 8.46 1.66
N GLY A 317 12.50 7.39 1.06
CA GLY A 317 11.71 6.37 0.35
C GLY A 317 12.52 5.45 -0.56
N CYS A 318 12.15 4.16 -0.60
CA CYS A 318 12.60 3.19 -1.59
C CYS A 318 11.53 3.07 -2.71
N TRP A 319 11.60 3.93 -3.72
CA TRP A 319 10.64 4.00 -4.83
C TRP A 319 10.78 2.84 -5.81
N SER A 320 10.00 2.88 -6.90
CA SER A 320 9.85 1.80 -7.87
C SER A 320 11.17 1.41 -8.56
N GLY A 321 11.18 0.18 -9.06
CA GLY A 321 12.35 -0.45 -9.66
C GLY A 321 12.11 -1.90 -10.04
N CYS A 322 13.18 -2.60 -10.39
CA CYS A 322 13.15 -3.97 -10.91
C CYS A 322 14.12 -4.90 -10.18
N ALA A 323 13.97 -6.19 -10.38
CA ALA A 323 14.87 -7.23 -9.88
C ALA A 323 15.39 -8.05 -11.06
N VAL A 324 16.70 -8.31 -11.07
CA VAL A 324 17.39 -9.02 -12.15
C VAL A 324 18.31 -10.11 -11.61
N ASP A 325 18.63 -11.09 -12.47
CA ASP A 325 19.64 -12.11 -12.21
C ASP A 325 21.02 -11.59 -12.67
N ASP A 326 21.81 -11.08 -11.71
CA ASP A 326 23.19 -10.63 -11.93
C ASP A 326 24.16 -11.82 -11.80
N ASP A 327 24.26 -12.61 -12.87
CA ASP A 327 25.16 -13.76 -12.98
C ASP A 327 25.03 -14.78 -11.82
N GLY A 328 23.79 -15.05 -11.41
CA GLY A 328 23.42 -15.96 -10.32
C GLY A 328 23.15 -15.25 -8.99
N THR A 329 23.27 -13.92 -8.94
CA THR A 329 22.97 -13.09 -7.77
C THR A 329 21.75 -12.21 -8.03
N PRO A 330 20.60 -12.49 -7.40
CA PRO A 330 19.43 -11.64 -7.45
C PRO A 330 19.77 -10.23 -6.94
N THR A 331 19.51 -9.25 -7.78
CA THR A 331 19.87 -7.85 -7.54
C THR A 331 18.67 -6.96 -7.85
N ILE A 332 18.30 -6.10 -6.90
CA ILE A 332 17.30 -5.05 -7.09
C ILE A 332 17.99 -3.76 -7.52
N LEU A 333 17.45 -3.11 -8.53
CA LEU A 333 17.72 -1.71 -8.87
C LEU A 333 16.43 -0.91 -8.63
N TYR A 334 16.50 0.10 -7.77
CA TYR A 334 15.35 0.91 -7.35
C TYR A 334 15.70 2.38 -7.28
N THR A 335 14.71 3.26 -7.27
CA THR A 335 14.95 4.69 -7.07
C THR A 335 14.99 5.01 -5.56
N GLY A 336 16.10 5.55 -5.07
CA GLY A 336 16.20 6.14 -3.74
C GLY A 336 15.74 7.60 -3.74
N GLY A 337 14.92 7.96 -2.75
CA GLY A 337 14.54 9.35 -2.47
C GLY A 337 15.36 9.99 -1.35
N ASP A 338 15.95 11.16 -1.61
CA ASP A 338 16.58 12.02 -0.60
C ASP A 338 16.26 13.51 -0.88
N GLY A 339 15.40 14.08 -0.04
CA GLY A 339 14.87 15.42 -0.17
C GLY A 339 14.09 15.57 -1.49
N ARG A 340 14.69 16.30 -2.44
CA ARG A 340 14.12 16.51 -3.78
C ARG A 340 14.85 15.72 -4.87
N TRP A 341 15.74 14.81 -4.48
CA TRP A 341 16.51 13.98 -5.42
C TRP A 341 15.94 12.56 -5.51
N GLN A 342 16.01 12.04 -6.73
CA GLN A 342 15.63 10.67 -7.09
C GLN A 342 16.83 10.05 -7.83
N LEU A 343 17.49 9.05 -7.24
CA LEU A 343 18.71 8.47 -7.80
C LEU A 343 18.69 6.93 -7.69
N PRO A 344 19.28 6.20 -8.65
CA PRO A 344 19.26 4.75 -8.65
C PRO A 344 20.14 4.16 -7.56
N CYS A 345 19.57 3.22 -6.81
CA CYS A 345 20.21 2.45 -5.77
C CYS A 345 20.14 0.95 -6.11
N LEU A 346 21.16 0.20 -5.70
CA LEU A 346 21.24 -1.25 -5.79
C LEU A 346 21.09 -1.92 -4.43
N ALA A 347 20.50 -3.11 -4.42
CA ALA A 347 20.56 -4.04 -3.31
C ALA A 347 20.74 -5.47 -3.83
N THR A 348 21.54 -6.29 -3.15
CA THR A 348 21.77 -7.69 -3.51
C THR A 348 21.15 -8.60 -2.47
N SER A 349 20.61 -9.74 -2.90
CA SER A 349 19.97 -10.65 -1.96
C SER A 349 21.00 -11.31 -1.04
N ALA A 350 20.69 -11.33 0.26
CA ALA A 350 21.54 -11.93 1.29
C ALA A 350 21.18 -13.39 1.60
N ASP A 351 20.12 -13.92 0.98
CA ASP A 351 19.65 -15.29 1.18
C ASP A 351 19.00 -15.88 -0.10
N PRO A 352 18.99 -17.21 -0.29
CA PRO A 352 18.51 -17.82 -1.53
C PRO A 352 16.98 -17.73 -1.76
N ASP A 353 16.21 -17.35 -0.74
CA ASP A 353 14.75 -17.25 -0.78
C ASP A 353 14.27 -15.79 -0.97
N LEU A 354 15.20 -14.84 -1.13
CA LEU A 354 14.96 -13.41 -1.37
C LEU A 354 14.25 -12.68 -0.22
N ARG A 355 14.46 -13.12 1.02
CA ARG A 355 13.82 -12.54 2.22
C ARG A 355 14.60 -11.38 2.84
N SER A 356 15.86 -11.21 2.46
CA SER A 356 16.77 -10.23 3.00
C SER A 356 17.69 -9.69 1.91
N TRP A 357 18.04 -8.41 2.06
CA TRP A 357 18.73 -7.62 1.05
C TRP A 357 19.81 -6.76 1.71
N GLU A 358 20.99 -6.74 1.11
CA GLU A 358 22.08 -5.83 1.47
C GLU A 358 22.17 -4.73 0.41
N LYS A 359 21.93 -3.48 0.82
CA LYS A 359 22.09 -2.31 -0.04
C LYS A 359 23.56 -2.10 -0.39
N ASP A 360 23.83 -1.76 -1.64
CA ASP A 360 25.20 -1.53 -2.11
C ASP A 360 25.79 -0.27 -1.42
N PRO A 361 26.98 -0.37 -0.80
CA PRO A 361 27.62 0.78 -0.15
C PRO A 361 28.08 1.85 -1.14
N GLY A 362 28.12 1.55 -2.44
CA GLY A 362 28.39 2.48 -3.54
C GLY A 362 27.16 3.24 -4.05
N ASN A 363 25.99 3.08 -3.42
CA ASN A 363 24.80 3.83 -3.82
C ASN A 363 24.97 5.35 -3.64
N PRO A 364 24.41 6.17 -4.55
CA PRO A 364 23.68 5.78 -5.75
C PRO A 364 24.61 5.40 -6.91
N VAL A 365 24.18 4.49 -7.81
CA VAL A 365 25.00 4.02 -8.95
C VAL A 365 25.05 5.00 -10.13
N ILE A 366 24.20 6.01 -10.13
CA ILE A 366 24.30 7.20 -10.98
C ILE A 366 24.22 8.39 -10.04
N GLU A 367 25.33 9.13 -9.91
CA GLU A 367 25.43 10.25 -8.97
C GLU A 367 24.71 11.52 -9.47
N GLU A 368 24.62 11.69 -10.79
CA GLU A 368 24.00 12.88 -11.40
C GLU A 368 23.25 12.50 -12.70
N PRO A 369 22.04 13.05 -12.92
CA PRO A 369 21.35 12.96 -14.21
C PRO A 369 22.15 13.60 -15.36
N PRO A 370 21.81 13.33 -16.63
CA PRO A 370 22.55 13.83 -17.78
C PRO A 370 22.44 15.36 -17.89
N SER A 371 23.59 16.04 -17.91
CA SER A 371 23.67 17.51 -17.86
C SER A 371 23.45 18.22 -19.20
N ASP A 372 23.41 17.47 -20.31
CA ASP A 372 23.17 17.99 -21.66
C ASP A 372 21.68 18.12 -22.00
N LEU A 373 20.80 17.64 -21.12
CA LEU A 373 19.36 17.80 -21.22
C LEU A 373 18.82 18.74 -20.14
N ASP A 374 17.84 19.56 -20.53
CA ASP A 374 17.03 20.34 -19.60
C ASP A 374 15.89 19.44 -19.07
N LEU A 375 16.25 18.57 -18.12
CA LEU A 375 15.28 17.68 -17.48
C LEU A 375 14.31 18.46 -16.59
N LEU A 376 13.06 18.00 -16.55
CA LEU A 376 11.98 18.69 -15.87
C LEU A 376 12.18 18.70 -14.35
N SER A 377 12.00 19.88 -13.77
CA SER A 377 11.93 20.12 -12.32
C SER A 377 10.49 20.43 -11.92
N THR A 378 10.07 19.96 -10.74
CA THR A 378 8.73 20.20 -10.19
C THR A 378 8.81 20.78 -8.78
N GLU A 379 7.66 21.11 -8.19
CA GLU A 379 7.62 21.57 -6.79
C GLU A 379 8.13 20.51 -5.80
N HIS A 380 7.98 19.23 -6.16
CA HIS A 380 8.37 18.09 -5.35
C HIS A 380 9.78 17.61 -5.67
N TRP A 381 10.22 17.67 -6.93
CA TRP A 381 11.48 17.06 -7.37
C TRP A 381 12.39 18.07 -8.03
N GLU A 382 13.67 18.04 -7.70
CA GLU A 382 14.69 18.84 -8.37
C GLU A 382 14.82 18.40 -9.82
N ILE A 383 14.79 17.08 -10.05
CA ILE A 383 14.75 16.46 -11.37
C ILE A 383 13.83 15.23 -11.30
N GLU A 384 12.94 15.08 -12.26
CA GLU A 384 12.15 13.86 -12.46
C GLU A 384 13.06 12.76 -13.03
N PHE A 385 13.47 11.77 -12.22
CA PHE A 385 14.45 10.74 -12.62
C PHE A 385 14.26 9.46 -11.81
N ARG A 386 13.35 8.56 -12.26
CA ARG A 386 12.95 7.39 -11.45
C ARG A 386 12.46 6.19 -12.27
N ASP A 387 12.08 5.14 -11.56
CA ASP A 387 11.39 3.95 -12.04
C ASP A 387 12.22 3.17 -13.08
N HIS A 388 13.31 2.59 -12.61
CA HIS A 388 14.28 1.90 -13.44
C HIS A 388 13.76 0.54 -13.92
N ALA A 389 13.87 0.27 -15.23
CA ALA A 389 13.68 -1.06 -15.80
C ALA A 389 14.94 -1.52 -16.54
N VAL A 390 15.44 -2.71 -16.18
CA VAL A 390 16.73 -3.23 -16.62
C VAL A 390 16.55 -4.50 -17.45
N TRP A 391 17.35 -4.64 -18.50
CA TRP A 391 17.50 -5.90 -19.23
C TRP A 391 18.96 -6.12 -19.64
N ARG A 392 19.28 -7.34 -20.06
CA ARG A 392 20.61 -7.71 -20.55
C ARG A 392 20.52 -8.19 -21.99
N ASP A 393 21.33 -7.63 -22.87
CA ASP A 393 21.45 -8.05 -24.26
C ASP A 393 22.93 -8.12 -24.68
N ASP A 394 23.30 -9.21 -25.36
CA ASP A 394 24.68 -9.56 -25.75
C ASP A 394 25.76 -9.27 -24.68
N GLY A 395 25.46 -9.63 -23.43
CA GLY A 395 26.36 -9.43 -22.28
C GLY A 395 26.43 -8.00 -21.73
N THR A 396 25.75 -7.04 -22.35
CA THR A 396 25.63 -5.65 -21.89
C THR A 396 24.32 -5.44 -21.14
N TRP A 397 24.38 -4.75 -20.02
CA TRP A 397 23.20 -4.31 -19.29
C TRP A 397 22.67 -3.01 -19.89
N TYR A 398 21.36 -2.89 -19.99
CA TYR A 398 20.67 -1.68 -20.39
C TYR A 398 19.62 -1.35 -19.35
N GLN A 399 19.35 -0.05 -19.18
CA GLN A 399 18.19 0.39 -18.42
C GLN A 399 17.48 1.54 -19.10
N VAL A 400 16.18 1.62 -18.89
CA VAL A 400 15.37 2.82 -19.14
C VAL A 400 14.99 3.48 -17.82
N ILE A 401 14.98 4.81 -17.81
CA ILE A 401 14.63 5.63 -16.64
C ILE A 401 13.57 6.64 -17.05
N GLY A 402 12.50 6.73 -16.25
CA GLY A 402 11.40 7.68 -16.44
C GLY A 402 11.83 9.10 -16.10
N SER A 403 11.49 10.04 -16.98
CA SER A 403 11.83 11.46 -16.81
C SER A 403 10.89 12.35 -17.64
N GLY A 404 11.17 13.65 -17.65
CA GLY A 404 10.56 14.64 -18.52
C GLY A 404 11.62 15.60 -19.05
N ILE A 405 11.46 16.08 -20.28
CA ILE A 405 12.31 17.14 -20.84
C ILE A 405 11.48 18.41 -20.95
N SER A 406 11.98 19.50 -20.34
CA SER A 406 11.37 20.82 -20.37
C SER A 406 11.03 21.24 -21.81
N ASP A 407 9.83 21.76 -22.01
CA ASP A 407 9.28 22.19 -23.30
C ASP A 407 9.23 21.10 -24.40
N ARG A 408 9.32 19.81 -24.06
CA ARG A 408 9.15 18.69 -25.01
C ARG A 408 8.12 17.64 -24.58
N GLY A 409 8.21 17.16 -23.34
CA GLY A 409 7.31 16.12 -22.81
C GLY A 409 8.03 15.01 -22.04
N GLY A 410 7.26 14.03 -21.58
CA GLY A 410 7.76 12.84 -20.89
C GLY A 410 8.77 12.06 -21.74
N THR A 411 9.75 11.43 -21.10
CA THR A 411 10.83 10.73 -21.80
C THR A 411 11.28 9.48 -21.06
N ALA A 412 11.72 8.48 -21.82
CA ALA A 412 12.46 7.33 -21.30
C ALA A 412 13.94 7.50 -21.68
N LEU A 413 14.81 7.65 -20.69
CA LEU A 413 16.26 7.82 -20.88
C LEU A 413 16.94 6.46 -20.96
N LEU A 414 17.82 6.23 -21.95
CA LEU A 414 18.55 4.98 -22.13
C LEU A 414 19.96 5.08 -21.54
N TYR A 415 20.34 4.06 -20.78
CA TYR A 415 21.70 3.86 -20.29
C TYR A 415 22.19 2.45 -20.60
N ALA A 416 23.51 2.28 -20.69
CA ALA A 416 24.18 0.99 -20.85
C ALA A 416 25.26 0.80 -19.78
N SER A 417 25.49 -0.42 -19.33
CA SER A 417 26.48 -0.76 -18.32
C SER A 417 27.12 -2.12 -18.61
N PRO A 418 28.43 -2.30 -18.33
CA PRO A 418 29.05 -3.62 -18.38
C PRO A 418 28.72 -4.48 -17.14
N ASP A 419 28.27 -3.88 -16.03
CA ASP A 419 28.30 -4.53 -14.72
C ASP A 419 27.17 -4.12 -13.76
N LEU A 420 26.14 -3.38 -14.19
CA LEU A 420 25.06 -2.77 -13.38
C LEU A 420 25.47 -1.64 -12.44
N ARG A 421 26.76 -1.34 -12.28
CA ARG A 421 27.25 -0.31 -11.35
C ARG A 421 27.71 0.93 -12.10
N GLU A 422 28.48 0.76 -13.17
CA GLU A 422 28.96 1.87 -14.00
C GLU A 422 28.04 2.06 -15.21
N TRP A 423 27.32 3.20 -15.27
CA TRP A 423 26.34 3.47 -16.31
C TRP A 423 26.78 4.59 -17.27
N GLU A 424 26.70 4.32 -18.57
CA GLU A 424 26.92 5.29 -19.64
C GLU A 424 25.58 5.71 -20.26
N TYR A 425 25.30 7.01 -20.24
CA TYR A 425 24.11 7.58 -20.89
C TYR A 425 24.19 7.45 -22.41
N ARG A 426 23.09 7.00 -23.05
CA ARG A 426 23.00 6.76 -24.50
C ARG A 426 22.09 7.72 -25.26
N GLY A 427 21.34 8.57 -24.55
CA GLY A 427 20.31 9.41 -25.15
C GLY A 427 18.89 8.99 -24.72
N PRO A 428 17.85 9.72 -25.13
CA PRO A 428 16.48 9.29 -24.95
C PRO A 428 16.17 8.08 -25.84
N LEU A 429 15.62 7.00 -25.27
CA LEU A 429 15.05 5.91 -26.06
C LEU A 429 13.82 6.40 -26.84
N LEU A 430 12.95 7.14 -26.16
CA LEU A 430 11.78 7.78 -26.74
C LEU A 430 11.42 9.02 -25.90
N THR A 431 11.04 10.10 -26.58
CA THR A 431 10.45 11.29 -25.95
C THR A 431 9.07 11.51 -26.54
N GLY A 432 8.08 11.73 -25.67
CA GLY A 432 6.72 12.07 -26.05
C GLY A 432 6.62 13.47 -26.67
N ASP A 433 5.45 13.75 -27.26
CA ASP A 433 5.04 15.11 -27.62
C ASP A 433 4.11 15.71 -26.53
N ASP A 434 3.68 16.96 -26.72
CA ASP A 434 2.82 17.74 -25.81
C ASP A 434 1.53 17.00 -25.35
N GLY A 435 1.11 15.94 -26.03
CA GLY A 435 -0.08 15.16 -25.68
C GLY A 435 0.16 13.94 -24.78
N HIS A 436 1.41 13.63 -24.41
CA HIS A 436 1.75 12.39 -23.69
C HIS A 436 2.20 12.62 -22.24
N GLY A 437 1.83 13.75 -21.64
CA GLY A 437 2.22 14.11 -20.28
C GLY A 437 3.62 14.74 -20.21
N ALA A 438 3.86 15.52 -19.16
CA ALA A 438 5.12 16.22 -18.97
C ALA A 438 6.24 15.30 -18.43
N VAL A 439 5.86 14.19 -17.82
CA VAL A 439 6.75 13.20 -17.18
C VAL A 439 6.22 11.80 -17.49
N TRP A 440 7.14 10.86 -17.70
CA TRP A 440 6.84 9.43 -17.79
C TRP A 440 7.38 8.68 -16.58
N GLU A 441 6.51 7.87 -15.99
CA GLU A 441 6.78 6.96 -14.88
C GLU A 441 6.77 5.51 -15.37
N CYS A 442 7.45 4.64 -14.64
CA CYS A 442 7.50 3.19 -14.86
C CYS A 442 7.71 2.77 -16.34
N PRO A 443 8.70 3.32 -17.08
CA PRO A 443 8.98 2.85 -18.43
C PRO A 443 9.49 1.42 -18.42
N GLU A 444 8.99 0.57 -19.31
CA GLU A 444 9.50 -0.80 -19.47
C GLU A 444 9.47 -1.22 -20.95
N LEU A 445 10.57 -1.83 -21.39
CA LEU A 445 10.72 -2.34 -22.76
C LEU A 445 10.61 -3.86 -22.78
N LEU A 446 9.61 -4.39 -23.49
CA LEU A 446 9.35 -5.81 -23.65
C LEU A 446 9.69 -6.28 -25.06
N ASP A 447 10.38 -7.42 -25.18
CA ASP A 447 10.68 -8.06 -26.45
C ASP A 447 9.57 -9.05 -26.85
N LEU A 448 8.68 -8.65 -27.75
CA LEU A 448 7.59 -9.51 -28.25
C LEU A 448 7.98 -10.28 -29.53
N GLY A 449 9.28 -10.46 -29.78
CA GLY A 449 9.82 -11.19 -30.93
C GLY A 449 10.08 -10.27 -32.12
N ASP A 450 9.15 -10.22 -33.08
CA ASP A 450 9.35 -9.40 -34.30
C ASP A 450 9.32 -7.88 -34.02
N ARG A 451 8.83 -7.47 -32.85
CA ARG A 451 8.66 -6.09 -32.41
C ARG A 451 8.82 -6.01 -30.91
N SER A 452 9.17 -4.82 -30.42
CA SER A 452 9.18 -4.49 -29.01
C SER A 452 7.91 -3.73 -28.62
N LEU A 453 7.54 -3.82 -27.34
CA LEU A 453 6.53 -2.97 -26.71
C LEU A 453 7.21 -2.13 -25.63
N LEU A 454 7.16 -0.80 -25.75
CA LEU A 454 7.52 0.12 -24.69
C LEU A 454 6.22 0.62 -24.05
N HIS A 455 6.04 0.48 -22.75
CA HIS A 455 4.94 1.15 -22.04
C HIS A 455 5.49 2.16 -21.04
N VAL A 456 4.68 3.18 -20.75
CA VAL A 456 4.96 4.29 -19.83
C VAL A 456 3.67 4.73 -19.16
N SER A 457 3.76 5.21 -17.92
CA SER A 457 2.65 5.80 -17.17
C SER A 457 2.79 7.32 -17.17
N ASN A 458 1.76 8.07 -17.55
CA ASN A 458 1.89 9.52 -17.84
C ASN A 458 1.02 10.43 -16.95
N TYR A 459 0.72 10.00 -15.72
CA TYR A 459 -0.22 10.58 -14.76
C TYR A 459 -1.71 10.52 -15.13
N GLU A 460 -2.06 10.22 -16.38
CA GLU A 460 -3.46 10.05 -16.82
C GLU A 460 -3.75 8.60 -17.20
N ASP A 461 -2.90 8.03 -18.05
CA ASP A 461 -3.05 6.72 -18.67
C ASP A 461 -1.74 5.92 -18.58
N VAL A 462 -1.85 4.63 -18.87
CA VAL A 462 -0.71 3.81 -19.25
C VAL A 462 -0.66 3.68 -20.77
N VAL A 463 0.24 4.43 -21.39
CA VAL A 463 0.43 4.46 -22.85
C VAL A 463 1.44 3.39 -23.25
N TYR A 464 1.19 2.71 -24.37
CA TYR A 464 2.17 1.80 -24.97
C TYR A 464 2.48 2.17 -26.43
N PHE A 465 3.67 1.78 -26.84
CA PHE A 465 4.22 1.90 -28.18
C PHE A 465 4.67 0.52 -28.66
N ILE A 466 4.26 0.12 -29.86
CA ILE A 466 4.79 -1.06 -30.55
C ILE A 466 5.71 -0.57 -31.65
N GLY A 467 6.91 -1.14 -31.72
CA GLY A 467 7.95 -0.64 -32.60
C GLY A 467 9.20 -1.53 -32.64
N GLY A 468 10.32 -0.94 -32.99
CA GLY A 468 11.64 -1.55 -32.89
C GLY A 468 12.65 -0.55 -32.35
N VAL A 469 13.73 -1.06 -31.77
CA VAL A 469 14.86 -0.23 -31.33
C VAL A 469 15.93 -0.25 -32.42
N ASP A 470 16.33 0.92 -32.92
CA ASP A 470 17.41 1.11 -33.89
C ASP A 470 18.35 2.20 -33.39
N ASP A 471 19.65 1.90 -33.33
CA ASP A 471 20.71 2.79 -32.83
C ASP A 471 20.41 3.49 -31.48
N GLY A 472 19.70 2.81 -30.58
CA GLY A 472 19.34 3.34 -29.25
C GLY A 472 18.08 4.21 -29.21
N GLU A 473 17.37 4.38 -30.33
CA GLU A 473 16.09 5.09 -30.43
C GLU A 473 14.94 4.12 -30.75
N PHE A 474 13.73 4.39 -30.27
CA PHE A 474 12.55 3.58 -30.51
C PHE A 474 11.72 4.12 -31.70
N ASP A 475 11.67 3.35 -32.79
CA ASP A 475 10.84 3.65 -33.96
C ASP A 475 9.40 3.15 -33.74
N VAL A 476 8.47 4.09 -33.54
CA VAL A 476 7.06 3.81 -33.21
C VAL A 476 6.27 3.41 -34.46
N ALA A 477 5.82 2.16 -34.51
CA ALA A 477 4.89 1.67 -35.54
C ALA A 477 3.41 1.84 -35.13
N HIS A 478 3.11 1.70 -33.85
CA HIS A 478 1.77 1.87 -33.30
C HIS A 478 1.81 2.38 -31.87
N ARG A 479 0.75 3.07 -31.45
CA ARG A 479 0.51 3.51 -30.08
C ARG A 479 -0.91 3.18 -29.63
N GLY A 480 -1.09 2.97 -28.34
CA GLY A 480 -2.39 2.80 -27.70
C GLY A 480 -2.31 2.97 -26.19
N VAL A 481 -3.40 2.64 -25.51
CA VAL A 481 -3.49 2.63 -24.04
C VAL A 481 -3.63 1.18 -23.59
N LEU A 482 -2.91 0.77 -22.53
CA LEU A 482 -2.96 -0.60 -22.02
C LEU A 482 -4.31 -0.91 -21.36
N ASP A 483 -4.86 0.05 -20.62
CA ASP A 483 -6.13 -0.09 -19.91
C ASP A 483 -6.87 1.25 -19.84
N HIS A 484 -8.18 1.24 -20.07
CA HIS A 484 -9.01 2.44 -20.17
C HIS A 484 -9.68 2.86 -18.83
N GLY A 485 -9.24 2.32 -17.70
CA GLY A 485 -9.77 2.65 -16.38
C GLY A 485 -8.72 2.79 -15.29
N ASP A 486 -9.04 2.37 -14.07
CA ASP A 486 -8.20 2.50 -12.87
C ASP A 486 -7.04 1.47 -12.90
N PHE A 487 -6.03 1.72 -13.72
CA PHE A 487 -4.84 0.88 -13.89
C PHE A 487 -3.61 1.75 -14.15
N TYR A 488 -2.52 1.55 -13.40
CA TYR A 488 -1.34 2.40 -13.46
C TYR A 488 -0.05 1.63 -13.14
N ALA A 489 1.10 2.20 -13.49
CA ALA A 489 2.45 1.73 -13.12
C ALA A 489 2.69 0.22 -13.30
N PRO A 490 2.44 -0.37 -14.49
CA PRO A 490 2.62 -1.80 -14.64
C PRO A 490 4.09 -2.22 -14.68
N GLN A 491 4.33 -3.47 -14.31
CA GLN A 491 5.62 -4.13 -14.49
C GLN A 491 5.39 -5.57 -14.95
N SER A 492 6.37 -6.12 -15.68
CA SER A 492 6.25 -7.44 -16.30
C SER A 492 7.30 -8.43 -15.81
N LEU A 493 6.87 -9.68 -15.64
CA LEU A 493 7.71 -10.85 -15.47
C LEU A 493 7.86 -11.58 -16.81
N ARG A 494 9.10 -11.89 -17.22
CA ARG A 494 9.34 -12.86 -18.29
C ARG A 494 9.22 -14.29 -17.74
N ASP A 495 8.27 -15.06 -18.27
CA ASP A 495 8.06 -16.47 -17.92
C ASP A 495 8.16 -17.34 -19.18
N GLY A 496 9.39 -17.78 -19.49
CA GLY A 496 9.70 -18.45 -20.75
C GLY A 496 9.55 -17.51 -21.95
N ASP A 497 8.60 -17.85 -22.84
CA ASP A 497 8.34 -17.11 -24.08
C ASP A 497 7.19 -16.09 -23.95
N ARG A 498 6.64 -15.89 -22.74
CA ARG A 498 5.58 -14.91 -22.48
C ARG A 498 6.01 -13.87 -21.46
N TYR A 499 5.33 -12.72 -21.51
CA TYR A 499 5.34 -11.73 -20.45
C TYR A 499 4.05 -11.80 -19.65
N LEU A 500 4.17 -11.79 -18.33
CA LEU A 500 3.08 -11.63 -17.38
C LEU A 500 3.16 -10.23 -16.79
N THR A 501 2.14 -9.42 -16.97
CA THR A 501 2.13 -8.01 -16.55
C THR A 501 1.06 -7.78 -15.49
N TRP A 502 1.42 -7.09 -14.42
CA TRP A 502 0.50 -6.58 -13.40
C TRP A 502 0.56 -5.06 -13.42
N GLY A 503 -0.56 -4.41 -13.14
CA GLY A 503 -0.60 -2.97 -12.84
C GLY A 503 -1.21 -2.72 -11.48
N TRP A 504 -0.83 -1.60 -10.88
CA TRP A 504 -1.50 -1.06 -9.71
C TRP A 504 -2.92 -0.62 -10.08
N LEU A 505 -3.88 -0.88 -9.20
CA LEU A 505 -5.26 -0.41 -9.28
C LEU A 505 -5.45 0.74 -8.28
N PRO A 506 -5.35 2.01 -8.71
CA PRO A 506 -5.42 3.16 -7.82
C PRO A 506 -6.74 3.23 -7.06
N GLU A 507 -6.65 3.62 -5.79
CA GLU A 507 -7.81 3.72 -4.92
C GLU A 507 -8.66 4.96 -5.29
N THR A 508 -9.97 4.79 -5.45
CA THR A 508 -10.88 5.90 -5.75
C THR A 508 -11.64 6.42 -4.52
N ARG A 509 -11.52 5.73 -3.38
CA ARG A 509 -11.99 6.22 -2.06
C ARG A 509 -11.15 7.38 -1.55
N GLY A 510 -11.81 8.29 -0.83
CA GLY A 510 -11.11 9.34 -0.08
C GLY A 510 -10.31 8.78 1.10
N THR A 511 -9.31 9.55 1.55
CA THR A 511 -8.36 9.18 2.62
C THR A 511 -9.03 8.62 3.89
N ALA A 512 -10.13 9.21 4.35
CA ALA A 512 -10.83 8.72 5.55
C ALA A 512 -11.39 7.31 5.36
N ALA A 513 -11.96 7.01 4.19
CA ALA A 513 -12.50 5.68 3.88
C ALA A 513 -11.39 4.64 3.66
N GLN A 514 -10.21 5.05 3.18
CA GLN A 514 -9.03 4.18 3.14
C GLN A 514 -8.54 3.86 4.55
N TRP A 515 -8.51 4.87 5.42
CA TRP A 515 -8.15 4.71 6.84
C TRP A 515 -9.10 3.76 7.55
N ASP A 516 -10.41 3.97 7.41
CA ASP A 516 -11.44 3.13 8.01
C ASP A 516 -11.36 1.69 7.52
N ALA A 517 -11.05 1.46 6.24
CA ALA A 517 -10.85 0.12 5.69
C ALA A 517 -9.56 -0.55 6.18
N GLY A 518 -8.55 0.23 6.59
CA GLY A 518 -7.24 -0.27 7.05
C GLY A 518 -6.32 -0.78 5.93
N TRP A 519 -6.74 -0.72 4.67
CA TRP A 519 -5.96 -1.09 3.49
C TRP A 519 -6.30 -0.20 2.29
N SER A 520 -5.34 -0.07 1.36
CA SER A 520 -5.45 0.71 0.14
C SER A 520 -4.60 0.10 -0.98
N GLY A 521 -5.12 0.16 -2.20
CA GLY A 521 -4.49 -0.39 -3.40
C GLY A 521 -4.72 -1.90 -3.59
N ALA A 522 -4.66 -2.32 -4.85
CA ALA A 522 -4.63 -3.71 -5.29
C ALA A 522 -3.81 -3.81 -6.58
N LEU A 523 -3.46 -5.03 -7.00
CA LEU A 523 -2.89 -5.28 -8.32
C LEU A 523 -3.92 -5.93 -9.25
N SER A 524 -3.83 -5.66 -10.55
CA SER A 524 -4.62 -6.33 -11.58
C SER A 524 -4.40 -7.84 -11.56
N LEU A 525 -5.26 -8.60 -12.26
CA LEU A 525 -4.89 -9.96 -12.63
C LEU A 525 -3.60 -9.97 -13.47
N PRO A 526 -2.82 -11.07 -13.43
CA PRO A 526 -1.70 -11.25 -14.35
C PRO A 526 -2.19 -11.26 -15.80
N ARG A 527 -1.67 -10.36 -16.62
CA ARG A 527 -2.01 -10.25 -18.05
C ARG A 527 -0.91 -10.85 -18.91
N VAL A 528 -1.28 -11.61 -19.93
CA VAL A 528 -0.37 -12.01 -21.01
C VAL A 528 -0.45 -10.96 -22.12
N LEU A 529 0.66 -10.27 -22.35
CA LEU A 529 0.83 -9.36 -23.48
C LEU A 529 1.44 -10.11 -24.68
N SER A 530 0.83 -9.95 -25.86
CA SER A 530 1.32 -10.58 -27.09
C SER A 530 0.90 -9.79 -28.33
N LEU A 531 1.45 -10.13 -29.50
CA LEU A 531 1.04 -9.54 -30.77
C LEU A 531 0.14 -10.50 -31.56
N GLY A 532 -0.97 -9.96 -32.08
CA GLY A 532 -1.80 -10.67 -33.04
C GLY A 532 -1.17 -10.70 -34.44
N ALA A 533 -1.76 -11.50 -35.33
CA ALA A 533 -1.32 -11.57 -36.73
C ALA A 533 -1.46 -10.24 -37.51
N ASP A 534 -2.24 -9.29 -36.99
CA ASP A 534 -2.38 -7.93 -37.50
C ASP A 534 -1.31 -6.96 -36.94
N GLY A 535 -0.36 -7.45 -36.14
CA GLY A 535 0.67 -6.64 -35.49
C GLY A 535 0.16 -5.74 -34.37
N ARG A 536 -1.08 -5.94 -33.90
CA ARG A 536 -1.67 -5.18 -32.77
C ARG A 536 -1.55 -5.97 -31.47
N LEU A 537 -1.55 -5.25 -30.35
CA LEU A 537 -1.53 -5.85 -29.01
C LEU A 537 -2.72 -6.79 -28.80
N ARG A 538 -2.46 -7.86 -28.04
CA ARG A 538 -3.44 -8.76 -27.44
C ARG A 538 -3.17 -8.83 -25.95
N GLN A 539 -4.25 -8.77 -25.18
CA GLN A 539 -4.22 -8.77 -23.73
C GLN A 539 -5.23 -9.81 -23.24
N ARG A 540 -4.76 -10.76 -22.45
CA ARG A 540 -5.59 -11.83 -21.88
C ARG A 540 -5.20 -12.03 -20.41
N PRO A 541 -6.13 -12.43 -19.53
CA PRO A 541 -5.76 -12.97 -18.24
C PRO A 541 -4.84 -14.19 -18.44
N ALA A 542 -3.88 -14.38 -17.55
CA ALA A 542 -3.04 -15.58 -17.56
C ALA A 542 -3.93 -16.83 -17.41
N ALA A 543 -3.59 -17.89 -18.13
CA ALA A 543 -4.37 -19.13 -18.15
C ALA A 543 -4.48 -19.77 -16.76
N GLU A 544 -3.54 -19.47 -15.87
CA GLU A 544 -3.55 -19.88 -14.48
C GLU A 544 -4.80 -19.39 -13.74
N VAL A 545 -5.31 -18.20 -14.04
CA VAL A 545 -6.52 -17.63 -13.40
C VAL A 545 -7.73 -18.56 -13.54
N ASP A 546 -7.80 -19.35 -14.63
CA ASP A 546 -8.86 -20.34 -14.84
C ASP A 546 -8.91 -21.40 -13.74
N ARG A 547 -7.81 -21.63 -13.02
CA ARG A 547 -7.75 -22.60 -11.91
C ARG A 547 -8.55 -22.14 -10.70
N LEU A 548 -8.82 -20.85 -10.57
CA LEU A 548 -9.66 -20.32 -9.49
C LEU A 548 -11.15 -20.65 -9.69
N ARG A 549 -11.56 -21.10 -10.88
CA ARG A 549 -12.95 -21.42 -11.20
C ARG A 549 -13.46 -22.55 -10.31
N GLN A 550 -14.47 -22.24 -9.50
CA GLN A 550 -15.16 -23.22 -8.67
C GLN A 550 -16.49 -23.63 -9.32
N ARG A 551 -17.59 -23.05 -8.86
CA ARG A 551 -18.94 -23.44 -9.21
C ARG A 551 -19.44 -22.64 -10.40
N ARG A 552 -19.86 -23.34 -11.46
CA ARG A 552 -20.67 -22.75 -12.52
C ARG A 552 -22.05 -22.38 -11.97
N LEU A 553 -22.45 -21.13 -12.18
CA LEU A 553 -23.76 -20.61 -11.78
C LEU A 553 -24.82 -20.91 -12.85
N SER A 554 -26.07 -21.00 -12.43
CA SER A 554 -27.20 -21.25 -13.33
C SER A 554 -27.57 -19.95 -14.06
N THR A 555 -27.24 -19.86 -15.34
CA THR A 555 -27.36 -18.60 -16.10
C THR A 555 -28.28 -18.76 -17.30
N ALA A 556 -29.54 -19.10 -17.07
CA ALA A 556 -30.53 -19.13 -18.15
C ALA A 556 -30.80 -17.70 -18.66
N VAL A 557 -30.07 -17.28 -19.69
CA VAL A 557 -30.27 -16.00 -20.38
C VAL A 557 -31.14 -16.24 -21.62
N PRO A 558 -32.17 -15.41 -21.88
CA PRO A 558 -32.87 -15.44 -23.16
C PRO A 558 -31.88 -15.20 -24.32
N SER A 559 -31.93 -16.02 -25.36
CA SER A 559 -31.04 -15.86 -26.52
C SER A 559 -31.22 -14.53 -27.24
N VAL A 560 -32.40 -13.91 -27.13
CA VAL A 560 -32.70 -12.57 -27.61
C VAL A 560 -33.23 -11.77 -26.43
N LEU A 561 -32.56 -10.67 -26.13
CA LEU A 561 -32.95 -9.69 -25.12
C LEU A 561 -33.74 -8.55 -25.78
N ASP A 562 -34.68 -8.00 -25.04
CA ASP A 562 -35.36 -6.74 -25.33
C ASP A 562 -35.12 -5.76 -24.16
N GLU A 563 -35.96 -4.74 -24.03
CA GLU A 563 -35.86 -3.73 -22.96
C GLU A 563 -36.20 -4.28 -21.56
N ALA A 564 -36.71 -5.52 -21.45
CA ALA A 564 -36.95 -6.13 -20.16
C ALA A 564 -35.61 -6.51 -19.48
N ARG A 565 -35.43 -6.07 -18.25
CA ARG A 565 -34.28 -6.45 -17.42
C ARG A 565 -34.46 -7.86 -16.87
N HIS A 566 -33.51 -8.73 -17.19
CA HIS A 566 -33.47 -10.12 -16.74
C HIS A 566 -32.45 -10.28 -15.61
N ALA A 567 -32.93 -10.48 -14.39
CA ALA A 567 -32.08 -10.86 -13.27
C ALA A 567 -31.60 -12.31 -13.44
N LEU A 568 -30.33 -12.56 -13.14
CA LEU A 568 -29.67 -13.85 -13.32
C LEU A 568 -29.43 -14.52 -11.97
N GLU A 569 -29.50 -15.86 -11.92
CA GLU A 569 -29.08 -16.64 -10.74
C GLU A 569 -27.54 -16.76 -10.69
N ALA A 570 -26.87 -15.62 -10.85
CA ALA A 570 -25.42 -15.45 -11.01
C ALA A 570 -24.82 -14.46 -9.99
N GLY A 571 -25.51 -14.21 -8.88
CA GLY A 571 -25.11 -13.19 -7.92
C GLY A 571 -23.91 -13.60 -7.07
N GLY A 572 -23.09 -12.62 -6.68
CA GLY A 572 -21.87 -12.83 -5.90
C GLY A 572 -20.95 -11.61 -5.94
N ARG A 573 -19.82 -11.69 -5.21
CA ARG A 573 -18.78 -10.65 -5.18
C ARG A 573 -17.43 -11.11 -5.73
N THR A 574 -17.30 -12.40 -6.03
CA THR A 574 -16.10 -13.06 -6.55
C THR A 574 -16.50 -13.90 -7.75
N LEU A 575 -16.62 -13.26 -8.91
CA LEU A 575 -17.21 -13.85 -10.10
C LEU A 575 -16.33 -13.65 -11.32
N GLU A 576 -16.34 -14.64 -12.19
CA GLU A 576 -16.01 -14.49 -13.60
C GLU A 576 -17.31 -14.57 -14.42
N ILE A 577 -17.50 -13.66 -15.35
CA ILE A 577 -18.60 -13.66 -16.33
C ILE A 577 -18.00 -13.65 -17.74
N GLU A 578 -18.33 -14.65 -18.54
CA GLU A 578 -18.01 -14.72 -19.96
C GLU A 578 -19.29 -14.57 -20.78
N LEU A 579 -19.32 -13.65 -21.74
CA LEU A 579 -20.47 -13.47 -22.62
C LEU A 579 -20.09 -13.09 -24.05
N GLU A 580 -20.97 -13.43 -24.98
CA GLU A 580 -20.93 -13.00 -26.36
C GLU A 580 -22.25 -12.32 -26.76
N VAL A 581 -22.16 -11.08 -27.28
CA VAL A 581 -23.35 -10.28 -27.62
C VAL A 581 -23.27 -9.60 -28.99
N SER A 582 -24.40 -9.57 -29.69
CA SER A 582 -24.62 -8.85 -30.94
C SER A 582 -25.81 -7.89 -30.82
N LEU A 583 -25.62 -6.61 -31.13
CA LEU A 583 -26.60 -5.55 -30.87
C LEU A 583 -27.80 -5.46 -31.84
N GLU A 584 -28.09 -6.48 -32.67
CA GLU A 584 -29.11 -6.44 -33.75
C GLU A 584 -29.61 -5.03 -34.14
N ASP A 585 -30.76 -4.61 -33.59
CA ASP A 585 -31.32 -3.26 -33.69
C ASP A 585 -31.33 -2.47 -32.35
N ALA A 586 -30.76 -2.99 -31.26
CA ALA A 586 -30.50 -2.28 -30.00
C ALA A 586 -29.44 -1.17 -30.10
N SER A 587 -29.67 -0.04 -29.42
CA SER A 587 -28.65 1.00 -29.24
C SER A 587 -27.55 0.60 -28.26
N ALA A 588 -27.86 -0.27 -27.29
CA ALA A 588 -26.87 -0.83 -26.38
C ALA A 588 -27.31 -2.18 -25.80
N PHE A 589 -26.35 -2.92 -25.26
CA PHE A 589 -26.55 -4.03 -24.34
C PHE A 589 -25.99 -3.61 -22.97
N GLU A 590 -26.72 -3.90 -21.90
CA GLU A 590 -26.29 -3.62 -20.53
C GLU A 590 -26.11 -4.92 -19.73
N LEU A 591 -24.94 -5.07 -19.11
CA LEU A 591 -24.68 -5.98 -18.00
C LEU A 591 -24.61 -5.15 -16.72
N SER A 592 -25.56 -5.31 -15.82
CA SER A 592 -25.51 -4.74 -14.46
C SER A 592 -24.92 -5.74 -13.49
N VAL A 593 -23.94 -5.30 -12.70
CA VAL A 593 -23.29 -6.08 -11.64
C VAL A 593 -23.38 -5.35 -10.31
N PHE A 594 -23.17 -6.07 -9.21
CA PHE A 594 -23.35 -5.55 -7.86
C PHE A 594 -24.72 -4.86 -7.67
N GLU A 595 -25.77 -5.43 -8.26
CA GLU A 595 -27.11 -4.83 -8.24
C GLU A 595 -27.81 -5.12 -6.91
N SER A 596 -28.34 -4.09 -6.26
CA SER A 596 -29.19 -4.20 -5.08
C SER A 596 -30.57 -4.77 -5.44
N ALA A 597 -31.28 -5.33 -4.46
CA ALA A 597 -32.58 -5.97 -4.69
C ALA A 597 -33.66 -5.01 -5.25
N ASP A 598 -33.58 -3.72 -4.93
CA ASP A 598 -34.42 -2.63 -5.44
C ASP A 598 -33.80 -1.89 -6.64
N ARG A 599 -32.58 -2.26 -7.06
CA ARG A 599 -31.83 -1.78 -8.23
C ARG A 599 -31.35 -0.33 -8.17
N GLU A 600 -31.46 0.32 -7.02
CA GLU A 600 -30.95 1.70 -6.85
C GLU A 600 -29.42 1.76 -6.69
N GLU A 601 -28.77 0.64 -6.38
CA GLU A 601 -27.31 0.48 -6.44
C GLU A 601 -26.97 -0.57 -7.49
N ARG A 602 -26.10 -0.25 -8.44
CA ARG A 602 -25.53 -1.16 -9.44
C ARG A 602 -24.39 -0.48 -10.18
N THR A 603 -23.46 -1.29 -10.69
CA THR A 603 -22.51 -0.83 -11.71
C THR A 603 -22.98 -1.34 -13.07
N ALA A 604 -23.27 -0.43 -13.99
CA ALA A 604 -23.74 -0.79 -15.33
C ALA A 604 -22.58 -0.80 -16.33
N VAL A 605 -22.35 -1.95 -16.96
CA VAL A 605 -21.40 -2.13 -18.07
C VAL A 605 -22.20 -2.17 -19.38
N ARG A 606 -22.07 -1.13 -20.21
CA ARG A 606 -22.84 -0.99 -21.46
C ARG A 606 -21.96 -1.13 -22.69
N TYR A 607 -22.36 -1.98 -23.63
CA TYR A 607 -21.80 -2.01 -24.98
C TYR A 607 -22.73 -1.29 -25.95
N THR A 608 -22.26 -0.22 -26.58
CA THR A 608 -23.09 0.66 -27.42
C THR A 608 -22.91 0.40 -28.91
N ARG A 609 -23.87 0.85 -29.72
CA ARG A 609 -23.82 0.80 -31.19
C ARG A 609 -22.67 1.63 -31.77
N GLU A 610 -22.15 2.59 -31.01
CA GLU A 610 -20.95 3.36 -31.34
C GLU A 610 -19.64 2.55 -31.15
N ASN A 611 -19.74 1.28 -30.72
CA ASN A 611 -18.65 0.35 -30.43
C ASN A 611 -17.82 0.81 -29.23
N GLU A 612 -18.51 1.10 -28.13
CA GLU A 612 -17.88 1.54 -26.90
C GLU A 612 -18.39 0.71 -25.73
N LEU A 613 -17.47 0.28 -24.86
CA LEU A 613 -17.79 -0.24 -23.55
C LEU A 613 -17.74 0.89 -22.53
N ILE A 614 -18.81 1.05 -21.76
CA ILE A 614 -18.95 2.11 -20.76
C ILE A 614 -19.19 1.46 -19.41
N VAL A 615 -18.35 1.76 -18.42
CA VAL A 615 -18.61 1.42 -17.02
C VAL A 615 -19.17 2.64 -16.32
N ASP A 616 -20.46 2.61 -16.03
CA ASP A 616 -21.18 3.68 -15.36
C ASP A 616 -21.15 3.47 -13.83
N ARG A 617 -20.39 4.33 -13.16
CA ARG A 617 -20.16 4.29 -11.71
C ARG A 617 -21.13 5.16 -10.91
N SER A 618 -22.03 5.89 -11.57
CA SER A 618 -22.88 6.89 -10.91
C SER A 618 -23.81 6.34 -9.83
N GLU A 619 -24.17 5.05 -9.95
CA GLU A 619 -25.03 4.33 -9.00
C GLU A 619 -24.29 3.14 -8.34
N SER A 620 -22.95 3.12 -8.36
CA SER A 620 -22.16 1.97 -7.86
C SER A 620 -22.00 1.92 -6.34
N SER A 621 -22.34 3.01 -5.63
CA SER A 621 -22.32 3.07 -4.17
C SER A 621 -23.44 3.99 -3.65
N ARG A 622 -24.31 3.47 -2.80
CA ARG A 622 -25.34 4.25 -2.08
C ARG A 622 -24.76 5.26 -1.10
N GLU A 623 -23.62 4.91 -0.52
CA GLU A 623 -22.94 5.74 0.46
C GLU A 623 -22.06 6.81 -0.21
N GLY A 624 -22.06 6.88 -1.55
CA GLY A 624 -21.21 7.82 -2.31
C GLY A 624 -19.71 7.57 -2.12
N VAL A 625 -19.31 6.33 -1.84
CA VAL A 625 -17.93 5.91 -1.65
C VAL A 625 -17.28 5.63 -3.00
N GLY A 626 -16.12 6.25 -3.26
CA GLY A 626 -15.36 6.09 -4.50
C GLY A 626 -15.75 7.07 -5.60
N ALA A 627 -15.14 6.89 -6.76
CA ALA A 627 -15.44 7.67 -7.96
C ALA A 627 -16.82 7.31 -8.55
N THR A 628 -17.45 8.30 -9.21
CA THR A 628 -18.81 8.19 -9.77
C THR A 628 -18.88 8.51 -11.26
N ASP A 629 -17.80 9.05 -11.83
CA ASP A 629 -17.67 9.28 -13.26
C ASP A 629 -17.61 7.96 -14.04
N ALA A 630 -18.11 8.00 -15.27
CA ALA A 630 -18.13 6.85 -16.15
C ALA A 630 -16.79 6.69 -16.87
N GLN A 631 -16.27 5.46 -16.91
CA GLN A 631 -15.10 5.09 -17.71
C GLN A 631 -15.54 4.54 -19.06
N ARG A 632 -14.72 4.76 -20.09
CA ARG A 632 -15.10 4.44 -21.48
C ARG A 632 -13.94 3.82 -22.23
N MET A 633 -14.21 2.71 -22.90
CA MET A 633 -13.26 1.95 -23.70
C MET A 633 -13.80 1.79 -25.12
N PRO A 634 -13.17 2.42 -26.13
CA PRO A 634 -13.45 2.13 -27.52
C PRO A 634 -13.13 0.67 -27.81
N VAL A 635 -14.11 -0.06 -28.33
CA VAL A 635 -13.93 -1.44 -28.82
C VAL A 635 -13.91 -1.33 -30.33
N THR A 636 -12.74 -1.56 -30.95
CA THR A 636 -12.63 -1.40 -32.40
C THR A 636 -13.66 -2.30 -33.09
N PRO A 637 -14.53 -1.76 -33.97
CA PRO A 637 -15.56 -2.55 -34.64
C PRO A 637 -14.90 -3.66 -35.45
N TYR A 638 -15.32 -4.89 -35.17
CA TYR A 638 -15.13 -6.03 -36.06
C TYR A 638 -16.51 -6.53 -36.50
N ASP A 639 -16.57 -7.27 -37.60
CA ASP A 639 -17.79 -7.91 -38.12
C ASP A 639 -18.34 -9.03 -37.20
N GLU A 640 -17.90 -9.09 -35.94
CA GLU A 640 -18.08 -10.18 -34.99
C GLU A 640 -18.76 -9.68 -33.71
N PRO A 641 -19.47 -10.56 -32.97
CA PRO A 641 -20.03 -10.22 -31.66
C PRO A 641 -18.95 -9.68 -30.70
N LEU A 642 -19.37 -8.86 -29.74
CA LEU A 642 -18.53 -8.54 -28.59
C LEU A 642 -18.36 -9.82 -27.77
N SER A 643 -17.13 -10.30 -27.63
CA SER A 643 -16.71 -11.26 -26.60
C SER A 643 -16.18 -10.50 -25.40
N LEU A 644 -16.79 -10.70 -24.24
CA LEU A 644 -16.41 -10.03 -23.00
C LEU A 644 -16.16 -11.07 -21.90
N ARG A 645 -14.99 -10.98 -21.27
CA ARG A 645 -14.67 -11.67 -20.01
C ARG A 645 -14.55 -10.62 -18.91
N ALA A 646 -15.43 -10.66 -17.93
CA ALA A 646 -15.51 -9.72 -16.82
C ALA A 646 -15.20 -10.44 -15.50
N PHE A 647 -14.32 -9.87 -14.69
CA PHE A 647 -13.96 -10.33 -13.36
C PHE A 647 -14.48 -9.36 -12.32
N LEU A 648 -15.21 -9.85 -11.33
CA LEU A 648 -15.78 -9.08 -10.22
C LEU A 648 -15.17 -9.56 -8.91
N ASP A 649 -14.43 -8.71 -8.21
CA ASP A 649 -13.72 -9.10 -6.99
C ASP A 649 -13.77 -8.03 -5.90
N GLY A 650 -14.76 -8.12 -5.01
CA GLY A 650 -14.96 -7.17 -3.92
C GLY A 650 -15.21 -5.76 -4.45
N SER A 651 -14.15 -4.97 -4.59
CA SER A 651 -14.15 -3.61 -5.14
C SER A 651 -13.60 -3.46 -6.56
N VAL A 652 -13.23 -4.55 -7.23
CA VAL A 652 -12.63 -4.53 -8.58
C VAL A 652 -13.59 -5.09 -9.62
N ILE A 653 -13.69 -4.39 -10.76
CA ILE A 653 -14.25 -4.92 -12.01
C ILE A 653 -13.15 -4.87 -13.06
N GLU A 654 -12.73 -6.00 -13.61
CA GLU A 654 -11.73 -6.06 -14.68
C GLU A 654 -12.35 -6.66 -15.96
N LEU A 655 -12.35 -5.89 -17.05
CA LEU A 655 -13.02 -6.24 -18.30
C LEU A 655 -11.99 -6.50 -19.41
N TYR A 656 -12.12 -7.65 -20.08
CA TYR A 656 -11.34 -8.03 -21.25
C TYR A 656 -12.25 -8.19 -22.45
N ALA A 657 -12.16 -7.27 -23.41
CA ALA A 657 -12.97 -7.26 -24.62
C ALA A 657 -12.16 -7.76 -25.82
N ASN A 658 -12.68 -8.80 -26.48
CA ASN A 658 -12.16 -9.38 -27.72
C ASN A 658 -10.66 -9.75 -27.66
N ASP A 659 -10.14 -10.13 -26.48
CA ASP A 659 -8.71 -10.39 -26.21
C ASP A 659 -7.76 -9.22 -26.56
N ARG A 660 -8.26 -7.98 -26.60
CA ARG A 660 -7.52 -6.82 -27.12
C ARG A 660 -7.53 -5.64 -26.15
N HIS A 661 -8.70 -5.29 -25.67
CA HIS A 661 -8.94 -4.08 -24.91
C HIS A 661 -9.25 -4.42 -23.46
N CYS A 662 -8.67 -3.65 -22.54
CA CYS A 662 -8.88 -3.81 -21.10
C CYS A 662 -9.47 -2.52 -20.51
N LEU A 663 -10.38 -2.67 -19.56
CA LEU A 663 -10.85 -1.59 -18.70
C LEU A 663 -10.99 -2.15 -17.28
N THR A 664 -10.25 -1.58 -16.34
CA THR A 664 -10.34 -1.93 -14.92
C THR A 664 -11.04 -0.82 -14.15
N SER A 665 -11.90 -1.16 -13.21
CA SER A 665 -12.70 -0.18 -12.48
C SER A 665 -12.75 -0.50 -10.99
N ARG A 666 -12.54 0.52 -10.16
CA ARG A 666 -12.75 0.46 -8.71
C ARG A 666 -14.14 0.95 -8.36
N VAL A 667 -14.88 0.12 -7.62
CA VAL A 667 -16.26 0.37 -7.17
C VAL A 667 -16.46 -0.09 -5.73
N TYR A 668 -17.37 0.53 -4.98
CA TYR A 668 -17.58 0.23 -3.54
C TYR A 668 -19.06 -0.04 -3.20
N PRO A 669 -19.66 -1.08 -3.80
CA PRO A 669 -21.05 -1.41 -3.55
C PRO A 669 -21.24 -1.96 -2.14
N ALA A 670 -22.44 -1.73 -1.57
CA ALA A 670 -22.80 -2.29 -0.27
C ALA A 670 -22.67 -3.83 -0.25
N ALA A 671 -22.42 -4.39 0.93
CA ALA A 671 -22.13 -5.82 1.11
C ALA A 671 -23.20 -6.76 0.53
N ASN A 672 -24.47 -6.35 0.57
CA ASN A 672 -25.61 -7.11 0.09
C ASN A 672 -25.94 -6.90 -1.39
N SER A 673 -25.29 -5.94 -2.06
CA SER A 673 -25.47 -5.66 -3.48
C SER A 673 -24.62 -6.61 -4.31
N THR A 674 -25.26 -7.71 -4.71
CA THR A 674 -24.62 -8.89 -5.30
C THR A 674 -25.31 -9.35 -6.57
N GLY A 675 -26.40 -8.69 -6.97
CA GLY A 675 -27.20 -9.07 -8.13
C GLY A 675 -26.46 -8.88 -9.44
N VAL A 676 -26.83 -9.70 -10.43
CA VAL A 676 -26.39 -9.57 -11.82
C VAL A 676 -27.64 -9.58 -12.69
N SER A 677 -27.73 -8.64 -13.64
CA SER A 677 -28.81 -8.59 -14.61
C SER A 677 -28.34 -8.14 -15.99
N VAL A 678 -29.13 -8.49 -17.01
CA VAL A 678 -28.87 -8.10 -18.41
C VAL A 678 -30.12 -7.53 -19.06
N ALA A 679 -29.93 -6.60 -20.00
CA ALA A 679 -30.99 -6.02 -20.82
C ALA A 679 -30.44 -5.53 -22.16
N ALA A 680 -31.32 -5.37 -23.16
CA ALA A 680 -31.03 -4.55 -24.34
C ALA A 680 -31.66 -3.16 -24.16
N GLU A 681 -31.08 -2.14 -24.80
CA GLU A 681 -31.62 -0.78 -24.81
C GLU A 681 -31.99 -0.38 -26.24
N GLY A 682 -33.16 0.24 -26.42
CA GLY A 682 -33.55 0.84 -27.70
C GLY A 682 -33.66 -0.13 -28.88
N GLY A 683 -33.95 -1.41 -28.62
CA GLY A 683 -34.09 -2.48 -29.61
C GLY A 683 -33.83 -3.86 -29.01
N ARG A 684 -33.36 -4.80 -29.84
CA ARG A 684 -33.02 -6.17 -29.43
C ARG A 684 -31.53 -6.47 -29.58
N ALA A 685 -31.02 -7.33 -28.70
CA ALA A 685 -29.67 -7.86 -28.79
C ALA A 685 -29.70 -9.39 -28.66
N THR A 686 -28.86 -10.08 -29.42
CA THR A 686 -28.68 -11.53 -29.30
C THR A 686 -27.51 -11.83 -28.37
N VAL A 687 -27.72 -12.71 -27.39
CA VAL A 687 -26.68 -13.27 -26.52
C VAL A 687 -26.43 -14.71 -26.96
N SER A 688 -25.29 -14.96 -27.62
CA SER A 688 -24.92 -16.29 -28.14
C SER A 688 -24.29 -17.17 -27.06
N ALA A 689 -23.60 -16.57 -26.10
CA ALA A 689 -23.00 -17.25 -24.96
C ALA A 689 -23.12 -16.39 -23.70
N PHE A 690 -23.39 -17.04 -22.58
CA PHE A 690 -23.28 -16.44 -21.24
C PHE A 690 -22.95 -17.53 -20.24
N GLU A 691 -21.88 -17.33 -19.47
CA GLU A 691 -21.51 -18.19 -18.36
C GLU A 691 -21.00 -17.34 -17.20
N ALA A 692 -21.43 -17.65 -15.98
CA ALA A 692 -20.89 -17.06 -14.76
C ALA A 692 -20.35 -18.16 -13.85
N ARG A 693 -19.20 -17.92 -13.22
CA ARG A 693 -18.54 -18.85 -12.31
C ARG A 693 -18.11 -18.12 -11.05
N GLU A 694 -18.28 -18.76 -9.91
CA GLU A 694 -17.63 -18.34 -8.67
C GLU A 694 -16.14 -18.62 -8.76
N LEU A 695 -15.32 -17.64 -8.36
CA LEU A 695 -13.88 -17.80 -8.22
C LEU A 695 -13.50 -17.97 -6.75
N GLU A 696 -12.49 -18.79 -6.49
CA GLU A 696 -11.91 -18.96 -5.16
C GLU A 696 -10.97 -17.82 -4.78
N SER A 697 -10.62 -17.75 -3.50
CA SER A 697 -9.63 -16.81 -2.98
C SER A 697 -8.24 -17.20 -3.47
N ALA A 698 -7.54 -16.28 -4.13
CA ALA A 698 -6.14 -16.44 -4.47
C ALA A 698 -5.22 -16.03 -3.31
N ILE A 699 -5.77 -15.57 -2.18
CA ILE A 699 -4.99 -15.31 -0.98
C ILE A 699 -5.05 -16.52 -0.05
N THR A 700 -3.87 -17.05 0.31
CA THR A 700 -3.73 -18.20 1.22
C THR A 700 -4.00 -17.75 2.65
N PRO A 701 -4.94 -18.38 3.39
CA PRO A 701 -5.11 -18.14 4.83
C PRO A 701 -3.87 -18.58 5.60
N ALA A 702 -3.66 -18.08 6.83
CA ALA A 702 -2.59 -18.59 7.68
C ALA A 702 -2.79 -20.09 7.89
N THR A 703 -1.80 -20.91 7.52
CA THR A 703 -1.75 -22.28 8.03
C THR A 703 -1.47 -22.18 9.52
N ARG A 704 -2.51 -22.30 10.37
CA ARG A 704 -2.29 -22.43 11.82
C ARG A 704 -1.24 -23.53 12.03
N PRO A 705 -0.09 -23.25 12.66
CA PRO A 705 0.84 -24.31 13.01
C PRO A 705 0.06 -25.34 13.84
N ALA A 706 0.16 -26.61 13.45
CA ALA A 706 -0.40 -27.69 14.24
C ALA A 706 0.17 -27.55 15.66
N SER A 707 -0.70 -27.24 16.62
CA SER A 707 -0.27 -27.05 18.00
C SER A 707 0.54 -28.29 18.39
N ALA A 708 1.77 -28.06 18.84
CA ALA A 708 2.56 -29.11 19.46
C ALA A 708 1.76 -29.58 20.67
N ALA A 709 1.02 -30.67 20.49
CA ALA A 709 0.38 -31.37 21.58
C ALA A 709 1.52 -31.78 22.51
N ALA A 710 1.63 -31.07 23.63
CA ALA A 710 2.44 -31.47 24.76
C ALA A 710 1.92 -32.85 25.21
N GLY A 711 2.55 -33.89 24.68
CA GLY A 711 2.42 -35.25 25.17
C GLY A 711 2.99 -35.28 26.57
N THR A 712 2.08 -35.17 27.53
CA THR A 712 2.32 -35.49 28.94
C THR A 712 2.89 -36.90 29.03
N GLU A 713 4.19 -36.98 29.32
CA GLU A 713 4.76 -38.18 29.92
C GLU A 713 4.06 -38.41 31.26
N SER A 714 3.40 -39.56 31.38
CA SER A 714 2.99 -40.10 32.67
C SER A 714 3.60 -41.48 32.83
N GLN A 715 4.45 -41.58 33.86
CA GLN A 715 4.90 -42.73 34.66
C GLN A 715 5.06 -44.11 34.01
#